data_AF-A0A222E5R5-F1
#
_entry.id   AF-A0A222E5R5-F1
#
_cell.length_a   1.000
_cell.length_b   1.000
_cell.length_c   1.000
_cell.angle_alpha   90.00
_cell.angle_beta   90.00
_cell.angle_gamma   90.00
#
_symmetry.space_group_name_H-M   'P 1'
#
loop_
_entity.id
_entity.type
_entity.pdbx_description
1 polymer ?
#
loop_
_entity_poly.entity_id
_entity_poly.type
_entity_poly.pdbx_seq_one_letter_code
_entity_poly.pdbx_strand_id
1 'polypeptide(L)'
;MTRFRRAALALCVLPGLATAQEDVNSILVLDASGSMWGQIDGVTKIEIAQGVVGDLLRTLPQTQSIGLTAYGHRTKGDCTDIETLVLPGAASRDAIGAAVNQLRPRGKTPMTDAVVAAATALKYTEDPATVILVSDGIETCNPDPCAAARALEEAGAQLTVHVVGFDVSDPEARRQMQCLADETGGQFLLAANATELGQALGQVTQAQPVYPTLFVATDGANGGRIETPLIWDVKQGEELVVDLERNASFSRDLMAGTYTVSVLRPDDEASVEKTFTVVDAGQTVTLELPSSLPDASVSGPASAVAGSTIQADWTGPDAKGDYLSVAKPDDKGYVNYVYTRDGTPGALVMPPEAGSYELRYIMADGKVTLASQPITVTEAQATLDAADTAPVGATLPVTWTGPDYKGDYVAVSKLDETGYVNYRYTRDGDPAELVMPPEAGSYELRYIMAQDKTVLATRAITVSDVTATLDVPDTAPAGAAIPIGWTGPDYKGDYLTVSKPDDAGYETYTYTREGTPLDLTMPADPGTYEVRYVMAQGKTVLASTTVEVSSVSATLDVVAEARAGAPVLVTWDGPGYKPDFITVADADMPADKYHAYTYVREGTPLLLQMPPEPGTYEIRYVAASEGRSILGTTQITLTEVAASIDAPDKIPAGTVLGVTWDGPDFKGDFISLAREGDPDKDYSVYKYTSEDSPMVLKLPEGPGKYELRYVMAKDKKVLARRPIELTYEPQ
;
A
#
# COMPACT_ATOMS: atom_id res chain seq x y z
N MET A 1 -20.78 -43.25 -2.77
CA MET A 1 -19.36 -43.66 -2.72
C MET A 1 -18.58 -42.58 -1.96
N THR A 2 -17.80 -42.97 -0.94
CA THR A 2 -16.59 -42.30 -0.39
C THR A 2 -16.68 -40.82 0.04
N ARG A 3 -16.26 -40.34 1.23
CA ARG A 3 -15.62 -40.86 2.45
C ARG A 3 -15.75 -39.74 3.50
N PHE A 4 -16.39 -39.98 4.65
CA PHE A 4 -16.33 -39.09 5.81
C PHE A 4 -14.98 -39.27 6.52
N ARG A 5 -14.16 -38.20 6.62
CA ARG A 5 -12.96 -38.17 7.46
C ARG A 5 -13.40 -37.92 8.91
N ARG A 6 -13.17 -38.91 9.78
CA ARG A 6 -13.28 -38.78 11.24
C ARG A 6 -12.11 -37.95 11.75
N ALA A 7 -12.38 -36.78 12.35
CA ALA A 7 -11.42 -36.06 13.18
C ALA A 7 -11.36 -36.76 14.55
N ALA A 8 -10.17 -37.25 14.92
CA ALA A 8 -9.92 -37.81 16.23
C ALA A 8 -9.71 -36.67 17.23
N LEU A 9 -10.59 -36.60 18.24
CA LEU A 9 -10.46 -35.71 19.38
C LEU A 9 -9.32 -36.24 20.26
N ALA A 10 -8.15 -35.62 20.21
CA ALA A 10 -7.03 -35.92 21.10
C ALA A 10 -7.32 -35.26 22.47
N LEU A 11 -7.73 -36.08 23.42
CA LEU A 11 -7.91 -35.70 24.82
C LEU A 11 -6.50 -35.57 25.45
N CYS A 12 -5.97 -34.35 25.54
CA CYS A 12 -4.76 -34.07 26.31
C CYS A 12 -5.05 -34.32 27.80
N VAL A 13 -4.57 -35.46 28.31
CA VAL A 13 -4.48 -35.72 29.74
C VAL A 13 -3.38 -34.81 30.28
N LEU A 14 -3.77 -33.75 31.00
CA LEU A 14 -2.86 -32.97 31.82
C LEU A 14 -2.25 -33.90 32.88
N PRO A 15 -0.91 -34.00 32.99
CA PRO A 15 -0.30 -34.63 34.15
C PRO A 15 -0.65 -33.76 35.36
N GLY A 16 -1.42 -34.31 36.29
CA GLY A 16 -1.59 -33.69 37.60
C GLY A 16 -0.21 -33.55 38.23
N LEU A 17 0.21 -32.30 38.45
CA LEU A 17 1.32 -32.00 39.35
C LEU A 17 0.87 -32.49 40.72
N ALA A 18 1.35 -33.67 41.11
CA ALA A 18 1.33 -34.09 42.50
C ALA A 18 2.24 -33.10 43.23
N THR A 19 1.65 -32.19 43.98
CA THR A 19 2.37 -31.48 45.02
C THR A 19 2.91 -32.55 45.96
N ALA A 20 4.23 -32.63 46.08
CA ALA A 20 4.84 -33.34 47.19
C ALA A 20 4.52 -32.50 48.43
N GLN A 21 3.34 -32.74 49.00
CA GLN A 21 2.97 -32.20 50.30
C GLN A 21 3.94 -32.85 51.29
N GLU A 22 4.84 -32.06 51.86
CA GLU A 22 5.75 -32.55 52.90
C GLU A 22 4.90 -33.15 54.02
N ASP A 23 5.14 -34.43 54.30
CA ASP A 23 4.49 -35.16 55.38
C ASP A 23 4.96 -34.55 56.71
N VAL A 24 4.15 -33.67 57.31
CA VAL A 24 4.46 -33.08 58.62
C VAL A 24 4.53 -34.22 59.65
N ASN A 25 5.73 -34.49 60.15
CA ASN A 25 5.95 -35.49 61.18
C ASN A 25 5.55 -34.91 62.54
N SER A 26 4.58 -35.54 63.20
CA SER A 26 4.12 -35.13 64.52
C SER A 26 4.36 -36.21 65.56
N ILE A 27 4.67 -35.87 66.82
CA ILE A 27 4.66 -36.84 67.93
C ILE A 27 3.67 -36.40 69.00
N LEU A 28 2.75 -37.31 69.36
CA LEU A 28 1.91 -37.18 70.54
C LEU A 28 2.71 -37.61 71.78
N VAL A 29 2.89 -36.70 72.72
CA VAL A 29 3.45 -36.96 74.05
C VAL A 29 2.29 -37.14 75.03
N LEU A 30 2.13 -38.35 75.56
CA LEU A 30 1.02 -38.71 76.44
C LEU A 30 1.48 -38.92 77.89
N ASP A 31 0.88 -38.18 78.81
CA ASP A 31 1.04 -38.35 80.24
C ASP A 31 0.43 -39.67 80.71
N ALA A 32 1.26 -40.50 81.35
CA ALA A 32 0.84 -41.68 82.08
C ALA A 32 1.44 -41.69 83.49
N SER A 33 1.59 -40.51 84.11
CA SER A 33 2.04 -40.36 85.48
C SER A 33 0.94 -40.75 86.49
N GLY A 34 1.31 -40.95 87.76
CA GLY A 34 0.39 -41.46 88.78
C GLY A 34 -0.92 -40.67 88.96
N SER A 35 -0.98 -39.38 88.62
CA SER A 35 -2.20 -38.55 88.67
C SER A 35 -3.28 -39.01 87.69
N MET A 36 -2.90 -39.67 86.59
CA MET A 36 -3.81 -40.19 85.57
C MET A 36 -4.72 -41.34 86.05
N TRP A 37 -4.54 -41.82 87.30
CA TRP A 37 -5.52 -42.68 87.99
C TRP A 37 -6.73 -41.92 88.53
N GLY A 38 -6.68 -40.58 88.55
CA GLY A 38 -7.82 -39.73 88.87
C GLY A 38 -9.03 -40.06 87.99
N GLN A 39 -10.23 -39.81 88.48
CA GLN A 39 -11.46 -40.15 87.79
C GLN A 39 -12.26 -38.91 87.40
N ILE A 40 -12.84 -38.95 86.21
CA ILE A 40 -13.82 -37.98 85.72
C ILE A 40 -15.06 -38.80 85.39
N ASP A 41 -16.19 -38.45 86.02
CA ASP A 41 -17.48 -39.15 85.85
C ASP A 41 -17.40 -40.69 86.02
N GLY A 42 -16.51 -41.15 86.92
CA GLY A 42 -16.34 -42.57 87.27
C GLY A 42 -15.41 -43.38 86.35
N VAL A 43 -14.83 -42.77 85.31
CA VAL A 43 -13.82 -43.38 84.42
C VAL A 43 -12.45 -42.79 84.72
N THR A 44 -11.38 -43.58 84.69
CA THR A 44 -10.03 -43.04 84.95
C THR A 44 -9.56 -42.13 83.81
N LYS A 45 -8.78 -41.10 84.13
CA LYS A 45 -8.23 -40.16 83.14
C LYS A 45 -7.42 -40.88 82.05
N ILE A 46 -6.64 -41.89 82.42
CA ILE A 46 -5.89 -42.70 81.46
C ILE A 46 -6.81 -43.47 80.49
N GLU A 47 -7.92 -44.04 80.97
CA GLU A 47 -8.90 -44.72 80.10
C GLU A 47 -9.57 -43.73 79.13
N ILE A 48 -9.86 -42.52 79.60
CA ILE A 48 -10.39 -41.45 78.75
C ILE A 48 -9.37 -41.07 77.67
N ALA A 49 -8.12 -40.81 78.06
CA ALA A 49 -7.07 -40.44 77.13
C ALA A 49 -6.79 -41.57 76.10
N GLN A 50 -6.81 -42.83 76.53
CA GLN A 50 -6.70 -43.99 75.64
C GLN A 50 -7.81 -44.04 74.59
N GLY A 51 -9.06 -43.83 75.02
CA GLY A 51 -10.23 -43.80 74.14
C GLY A 51 -10.16 -42.66 73.12
N VAL A 52 -9.87 -41.44 73.58
CA VAL A 52 -9.81 -40.25 72.73
C VAL A 52 -8.67 -40.33 71.72
N VAL A 53 -7.48 -40.79 72.13
CA VAL A 53 -6.36 -41.00 71.20
C VAL A 53 -6.71 -42.07 70.17
N GLY A 54 -7.39 -43.15 70.57
CA GLY A 54 -7.89 -44.17 69.66
C GLY A 54 -8.91 -43.64 68.64
N ASP A 55 -9.76 -42.70 69.02
CA ASP A 55 -10.70 -42.03 68.13
C ASP A 55 -9.99 -41.06 67.18
N LEU A 56 -9.05 -40.26 67.69
CA LEU A 56 -8.22 -39.33 66.91
C LEU A 56 -7.49 -40.05 65.76
N LEU A 57 -6.85 -41.19 66.05
CA LEU A 57 -6.13 -41.97 65.04
C LEU A 57 -7.02 -42.44 63.87
N ARG A 58 -8.33 -42.62 64.11
CA ARG A 58 -9.31 -42.97 63.06
C ARG A 58 -9.75 -41.77 62.23
N THR A 59 -9.68 -40.55 62.78
CA THR A 59 -10.12 -39.32 62.09
C THR A 59 -8.99 -38.58 61.38
N LEU A 60 -7.73 -38.78 61.76
CA LEU A 60 -6.60 -38.10 61.12
C LEU A 60 -6.49 -38.43 59.62
N PRO A 61 -6.18 -37.48 58.73
CA PRO A 61 -5.95 -37.74 57.29
C PRO A 61 -4.79 -38.72 57.08
N GLN A 62 -4.92 -39.68 56.15
CA GLN A 62 -3.90 -40.75 55.92
C GLN A 62 -2.51 -40.22 55.56
N THR A 63 -2.40 -38.98 55.11
CA THR A 63 -1.15 -38.29 54.77
C THR A 63 -0.39 -37.76 55.99
N GLN A 64 -0.99 -37.76 57.19
CA GLN A 64 -0.32 -37.28 58.39
C GLN A 64 0.36 -38.42 59.15
N SER A 65 1.69 -38.31 59.29
CA SER A 65 2.54 -39.24 60.05
C SER A 65 2.60 -38.82 61.52
N ILE A 66 2.11 -39.67 62.42
CA ILE A 66 2.09 -39.41 63.86
C ILE A 66 2.88 -40.49 64.62
N GLY A 67 3.68 -40.08 65.61
CA GLY A 67 4.36 -40.96 66.55
C GLY A 67 3.80 -40.83 67.97
N LEU A 68 4.30 -41.66 68.89
CA LEU A 68 3.90 -41.68 70.29
C LEU A 68 5.13 -41.71 71.21
N THR A 69 5.19 -40.74 72.11
CA THR A 69 6.06 -40.76 73.29
C THR A 69 5.17 -40.76 74.53
N ALA A 70 5.52 -41.55 75.54
CA ALA A 70 4.81 -41.58 76.81
C ALA A 70 5.79 -41.45 77.97
N TYR A 71 5.34 -40.84 79.07
CA TYR A 71 6.14 -40.74 80.29
C TYR A 71 5.39 -41.23 81.53
N GLY A 72 6.15 -41.67 82.53
CA GLY A 72 5.63 -42.09 83.83
C GLY A 72 4.91 -43.46 83.85
N HIS A 73 5.02 -44.27 82.80
CA HIS A 73 4.20 -45.48 82.65
C HIS A 73 4.84 -46.79 83.18
N ARG A 74 6.11 -46.79 83.61
CA ARG A 74 6.85 -48.02 83.98
C ARG A 74 7.33 -48.02 85.43
N THR A 75 7.97 -46.94 85.86
CA THR A 75 8.75 -46.89 87.12
C THR A 75 8.27 -45.78 88.05
N LYS A 76 7.91 -46.15 89.28
CA LYS A 76 7.43 -45.18 90.28
C LYS A 76 8.56 -44.27 90.76
N GLY A 77 8.35 -42.95 90.69
CA GLY A 77 9.27 -41.94 91.24
C GLY A 77 10.45 -41.55 90.33
N ASP A 78 10.54 -42.13 89.14
CA ASP A 78 11.65 -41.93 88.20
C ASP A 78 11.33 -40.81 87.19
N CYS A 79 12.21 -39.79 87.12
CA CYS A 79 12.11 -38.68 86.17
C CYS A 79 12.68 -39.03 84.78
N THR A 80 13.39 -40.15 84.66
CA THR A 80 13.93 -40.63 83.37
C THR A 80 12.99 -41.59 82.65
N ASP A 81 11.79 -41.84 83.21
CA ASP A 81 10.79 -42.73 82.65
C ASP A 81 10.04 -42.09 81.47
N ILE A 82 10.74 -41.94 80.35
CA ILE A 82 10.27 -41.40 79.07
C ILE A 82 10.60 -42.45 78.00
N GLU A 83 9.63 -42.76 77.16
CA GLU A 83 9.80 -43.74 76.08
C GLU A 83 9.07 -43.30 74.83
N THR A 84 9.82 -43.19 73.72
CA THR A 84 9.23 -43.11 72.38
C THR A 84 8.83 -44.51 71.94
N LEU A 85 7.55 -44.79 72.09
CA LEU A 85 6.95 -46.11 71.82
C LEU A 85 6.77 -46.36 70.33
N VAL A 86 6.49 -45.30 69.56
CA VAL A 86 6.29 -45.37 68.11
C VAL A 86 6.88 -44.13 67.47
N LEU A 87 7.76 -44.32 66.47
CA LEU A 87 8.23 -43.22 65.62
C LEU A 87 7.18 -42.88 64.55
N PRO A 88 7.07 -41.62 64.11
CA PRO A 88 6.19 -41.23 63.02
C PRO A 88 6.52 -42.00 61.73
N GLY A 89 5.47 -42.39 60.99
CA GLY A 89 5.60 -43.04 59.70
C GLY A 89 4.28 -43.60 59.19
N ALA A 90 4.27 -44.03 57.92
CA ALA A 90 3.07 -44.39 57.15
C ALA A 90 2.19 -45.52 57.75
N ALA A 91 2.70 -46.32 58.70
CA ALA A 91 2.00 -47.45 59.33
C ALA A 91 1.96 -47.39 60.87
N SER A 92 2.11 -46.19 61.44
CA SER A 92 2.25 -45.97 62.90
C SER A 92 0.95 -46.12 63.70
N ARG A 93 -0.22 -45.90 63.11
CA ARG A 93 -1.49 -45.74 63.83
C ARG A 93 -1.92 -46.97 64.62
N ASP A 94 -1.88 -48.15 64.01
CA ASP A 94 -2.25 -49.40 64.68
C ASP A 94 -1.28 -49.72 65.83
N ALA A 95 0.02 -49.43 65.63
CA ALA A 95 1.05 -49.59 66.65
C ALA A 95 0.83 -48.62 67.83
N ILE A 96 0.45 -47.37 67.56
CA ILE A 96 0.12 -46.37 68.59
C ILE A 96 -1.11 -46.81 69.37
N GLY A 97 -2.19 -47.22 68.69
CA GLY A 97 -3.39 -47.71 69.36
C GLY A 97 -3.10 -48.91 70.29
N ALA A 98 -2.26 -49.84 69.85
CA ALA A 98 -1.82 -50.98 70.66
C ALA A 98 -0.95 -50.55 71.86
N ALA A 99 -0.03 -49.61 71.67
CA ALA A 99 0.87 -49.11 72.71
C ALA A 99 0.12 -48.31 73.79
N VAL A 100 -0.75 -47.38 73.37
CA VAL A 100 -1.56 -46.52 74.25
C VAL A 100 -2.42 -47.37 75.20
N ASN A 101 -3.07 -48.43 74.70
CA ASN A 101 -3.91 -49.33 75.51
C ASN A 101 -3.14 -50.11 76.60
N GLN A 102 -1.81 -50.25 76.44
CA GLN A 102 -0.95 -50.93 77.41
C GLN A 102 -0.40 -49.99 78.48
N LEU A 103 -0.52 -48.67 78.32
CA LEU A 103 -0.04 -47.70 79.29
C LEU A 103 -0.75 -47.87 80.64
N ARG A 104 0.03 -47.85 81.72
CA ARG A 104 -0.48 -47.96 83.09
C ARG A 104 0.16 -46.87 83.95
N PRO A 105 -0.62 -46.03 84.65
CA PRO A 105 -0.01 -44.91 85.34
C PRO A 105 0.82 -45.30 86.56
N ARG A 106 2.07 -44.81 86.69
CA ARG A 106 2.99 -45.25 87.76
C ARG A 106 3.96 -44.18 88.31
N GLY A 107 4.48 -43.30 87.47
CA GLY A 107 5.67 -42.49 87.68
C GLY A 107 5.41 -41.01 87.92
N LYS A 108 6.47 -40.20 87.75
CA LYS A 108 6.46 -38.72 87.83
C LYS A 108 6.09 -38.10 86.47
N THR A 109 6.05 -36.76 86.41
CA THR A 109 5.67 -35.95 85.24
C THR A 109 6.87 -35.19 84.64
N PRO A 110 7.84 -35.86 83.97
CA PRO A 110 8.94 -35.19 83.27
C PRO A 110 8.49 -34.62 81.91
N MET A 111 7.53 -33.69 81.96
CA MET A 111 6.86 -33.10 80.79
C MET A 111 7.86 -32.46 79.83
N THR A 112 8.78 -31.66 80.37
CA THR A 112 9.77 -30.89 79.61
C THR A 112 10.74 -31.80 78.85
N ASP A 113 11.31 -32.78 79.54
CA ASP A 113 12.25 -33.73 78.95
C ASP A 113 11.55 -34.66 77.95
N ALA A 114 10.24 -34.91 78.12
CA ALA A 114 9.45 -35.69 77.17
C ALA A 114 9.20 -34.92 75.87
N VAL A 115 8.94 -33.61 75.95
CA VAL A 115 8.87 -32.73 74.77
C VAL A 115 10.22 -32.69 74.05
N VAL A 116 11.33 -32.57 74.77
CA VAL A 116 12.69 -32.60 74.19
C VAL A 116 12.96 -33.95 73.51
N ALA A 117 12.60 -35.07 74.13
CA ALA A 117 12.76 -36.40 73.56
C ALA A 117 11.95 -36.57 72.27
N ALA A 118 10.70 -36.09 72.27
CA ALA A 118 9.84 -36.10 71.09
C ALA A 118 10.38 -35.22 69.96
N ALA A 119 10.78 -33.98 70.26
CA ALA A 119 11.40 -33.08 69.29
C ALA A 119 12.69 -33.69 68.69
N THR A 120 13.52 -34.30 69.54
CA THR A 120 14.75 -34.98 69.09
C THR A 120 14.44 -36.18 68.19
N ALA A 121 13.43 -36.97 68.52
CA ALA A 121 12.98 -38.10 67.69
C ALA A 121 12.45 -37.64 66.31
N LEU A 122 11.92 -36.41 66.24
CA LEU A 122 11.49 -35.74 65.02
C LEU A 122 12.64 -35.07 64.24
N LYS A 123 13.86 -35.06 64.79
CA LYS A 123 14.99 -34.31 64.23
C LYS A 123 14.67 -32.83 63.99
N TYR A 124 14.02 -32.20 64.97
CA TYR A 124 13.53 -30.81 64.95
C TYR A 124 14.56 -29.68 64.64
N THR A 125 15.83 -30.01 64.40
CA THR A 125 16.88 -29.07 63.96
C THR A 125 17.17 -29.17 62.46
N GLU A 126 16.66 -30.22 61.81
CA GLU A 126 16.80 -30.49 60.38
C GLU A 126 15.45 -30.28 59.66
N ASP A 127 14.34 -30.73 60.26
CA ASP A 127 13.00 -30.73 59.67
C ASP A 127 11.98 -30.00 60.57
N PRO A 128 10.96 -29.31 60.00
CA PRO A 128 9.82 -28.81 60.75
C PRO A 128 9.13 -29.92 61.54
N ALA A 129 8.90 -29.67 62.83
CA ALA A 129 8.45 -30.70 63.77
C ALA A 129 7.27 -30.22 64.61
N THR A 130 6.27 -31.09 64.79
CA THR A 130 5.12 -30.79 65.66
C THR A 130 5.07 -31.76 66.82
N VAL A 131 5.06 -31.23 68.05
CA VAL A 131 4.86 -32.01 69.27
C VAL A 131 3.49 -31.66 69.85
N ILE A 132 2.69 -32.68 70.18
CA ILE A 132 1.39 -32.51 70.81
C ILE A 132 1.46 -33.14 72.19
N LEU A 133 1.47 -32.33 73.23
CA LEU A 133 1.54 -32.79 74.62
C LEU A 133 0.14 -32.87 75.23
N VAL A 134 -0.19 -34.00 75.86
CA VAL A 134 -1.39 -34.16 76.68
C VAL A 134 -0.96 -34.49 78.10
N SER A 135 -1.25 -33.60 79.05
CA SER A 135 -0.89 -33.77 80.48
C SER A 135 -1.99 -33.33 81.43
N ASP A 136 -2.10 -34.02 82.58
CA ASP A 136 -3.07 -33.72 83.65
C ASP A 136 -2.45 -33.06 84.89
N GLY A 137 -1.14 -32.79 84.87
CA GLY A 137 -0.38 -32.49 86.08
C GLY A 137 0.69 -31.42 85.92
N ILE A 138 1.17 -30.94 87.07
CA ILE A 138 2.33 -30.04 87.15
C ILE A 138 3.62 -30.78 86.79
N GLU A 139 4.59 -30.10 86.18
CA GLU A 139 5.95 -30.65 86.01
C GLU A 139 6.57 -30.92 87.40
N THR A 140 7.10 -32.13 87.63
CA THR A 140 7.67 -32.53 88.93
C THR A 140 9.15 -32.93 88.87
N CYS A 141 9.77 -32.82 87.70
CA CYS A 141 11.13 -33.24 87.44
C CYS A 141 12.05 -32.09 86.97
N ASN A 142 11.52 -31.13 86.23
CA ASN A 142 12.25 -29.94 85.77
C ASN A 142 11.78 -28.65 86.48
N PRO A 143 12.68 -27.81 87.03
CA PRO A 143 12.30 -26.58 87.72
C PRO A 143 11.79 -25.44 86.81
N ASP A 144 12.06 -25.45 85.49
CA ASP A 144 11.67 -24.37 84.57
C ASP A 144 11.30 -24.86 83.15
N PRO A 145 10.04 -25.27 82.92
CA PRO A 145 9.56 -25.67 81.59
C PRO A 145 9.65 -24.57 80.52
N CYS A 146 9.54 -23.30 80.90
CA CYS A 146 9.60 -22.16 79.98
C CYS A 146 11.00 -21.95 79.40
N ALA A 147 12.04 -22.07 80.24
CA ALA A 147 13.41 -21.95 79.78
C ALA A 147 13.77 -23.02 78.76
N ALA A 148 13.26 -24.24 78.94
CA ALA A 148 13.46 -25.32 77.99
C ALA A 148 12.73 -25.09 76.65
N ALA A 149 11.51 -24.57 76.69
CA ALA A 149 10.74 -24.22 75.49
C ALA A 149 11.48 -23.19 74.62
N ARG A 150 12.00 -22.12 75.23
CA ARG A 150 12.82 -21.10 74.54
C ARG A 150 14.08 -21.68 73.93
N ALA A 151 14.77 -22.55 74.66
CA ALA A 151 15.98 -23.19 74.16
C ALA A 151 15.70 -24.11 72.94
N LEU A 152 14.51 -24.73 72.89
CA LEU A 152 14.09 -25.52 71.75
C LEU A 152 13.77 -24.65 70.52
N GLU A 153 13.12 -23.50 70.71
CA GLU A 153 12.82 -22.57 69.62
C GLU A 153 14.09 -21.94 69.02
N GLU A 154 15.05 -21.55 69.87
CA GLU A 154 16.34 -20.98 69.44
C GLU A 154 17.19 -21.95 68.60
N ALA A 155 16.93 -23.26 68.65
CA ALA A 155 17.70 -24.29 67.94
C ALA A 155 17.34 -24.46 66.45
N GLY A 156 16.28 -23.79 65.96
CA GLY A 156 16.28 -23.27 64.59
C GLY A 156 15.72 -24.11 63.42
N ALA A 157 14.72 -24.99 63.61
CA ALA A 157 13.99 -25.56 62.45
C ALA A 157 12.47 -25.69 62.66
N GLN A 158 11.81 -24.62 63.14
CA GLN A 158 10.34 -24.51 63.22
C GLN A 158 9.68 -25.65 64.03
N LEU A 159 10.03 -25.74 65.32
CA LEU A 159 9.39 -26.66 66.24
C LEU A 159 8.13 -26.01 66.82
N THR A 160 6.97 -26.64 66.64
CA THR A 160 5.72 -26.19 67.28
C THR A 160 5.28 -27.18 68.35
N VAL A 161 5.07 -26.71 69.58
CA VAL A 161 4.56 -27.55 70.69
C VAL A 161 3.13 -27.16 71.03
N HIS A 162 2.15 -27.96 70.60
CA HIS A 162 0.78 -27.84 71.08
C HIS A 162 0.64 -28.53 72.44
N VAL A 163 -0.09 -27.92 73.37
CA VAL A 163 -0.27 -28.44 74.73
C VAL A 163 -1.76 -28.51 75.08
N VAL A 164 -2.23 -29.69 75.46
CA VAL A 164 -3.59 -29.94 75.94
C VAL A 164 -3.55 -30.31 77.41
N GLY A 165 -3.98 -29.38 78.27
CA GLY A 165 -4.13 -29.61 79.71
C GLY A 165 -5.43 -30.38 80.01
N PHE A 166 -5.32 -31.64 80.40
CA PHE A 166 -6.45 -32.54 80.63
C PHE A 166 -6.84 -32.61 82.12
N ASP A 167 -8.02 -32.08 82.46
CA ASP A 167 -8.51 -31.94 83.84
C ASP A 167 -7.48 -31.31 84.79
N VAL A 168 -6.94 -30.17 84.35
CA VAL A 168 -5.93 -29.38 85.09
C VAL A 168 -6.61 -28.20 85.78
N SER A 169 -6.69 -28.26 87.11
CA SER A 169 -7.23 -27.18 87.93
C SER A 169 -6.16 -26.32 88.60
N ASP A 170 -4.92 -26.80 88.70
CA ASP A 170 -3.80 -26.07 89.31
C ASP A 170 -3.34 -24.91 88.41
N PRO A 171 -3.40 -23.64 88.90
CA PRO A 171 -2.94 -22.48 88.14
C PRO A 171 -1.47 -22.53 87.73
N GLU A 172 -0.60 -23.13 88.55
CA GLU A 172 0.83 -23.20 88.26
C GLU A 172 1.11 -24.23 87.15
N ALA A 173 0.43 -25.38 87.18
CA ALA A 173 0.49 -26.36 86.10
C ALA A 173 0.02 -25.76 84.78
N ARG A 174 -1.10 -25.02 84.78
CA ARG A 174 -1.61 -24.31 83.59
C ARG A 174 -0.61 -23.30 83.05
N ARG A 175 0.03 -22.52 83.93
CA ARG A 175 1.04 -21.52 83.54
C ARG A 175 2.24 -22.19 82.85
N GLN A 176 2.74 -23.29 83.40
CA GLN A 176 3.86 -24.04 82.83
C GLN A 176 3.53 -24.62 81.46
N MET A 177 2.37 -25.25 81.33
CA MET A 177 1.88 -25.81 80.06
C MET A 177 1.61 -24.74 78.99
N GLN A 178 1.01 -23.62 79.38
CA GLN A 178 0.77 -22.51 78.47
C GLN A 178 2.09 -21.93 77.95
N CYS A 179 3.06 -21.77 78.83
CA CYS A 179 4.37 -21.25 78.46
C CYS A 179 5.10 -22.13 77.43
N LEU A 180 5.02 -23.46 77.58
CA LEU A 180 5.58 -24.40 76.60
C LEU A 180 4.99 -24.21 75.20
N ALA A 181 3.68 -23.94 75.11
CA ALA A 181 3.03 -23.66 73.84
C ALA A 181 3.39 -22.28 73.29
N ASP A 182 3.28 -21.22 74.10
CA ASP A 182 3.48 -19.85 73.66
C ASP A 182 4.90 -19.60 73.13
N GLU A 183 5.93 -20.15 73.79
CA GLU A 183 7.34 -19.97 73.40
C GLU A 183 7.72 -20.69 72.10
N THR A 184 6.89 -21.61 71.61
CA THR A 184 7.12 -22.39 70.38
C THR A 184 6.05 -22.11 69.30
N GLY A 185 5.25 -21.06 69.49
CA GLY A 185 4.16 -20.70 68.57
C GLY A 185 3.01 -21.71 68.51
N GLY A 186 2.93 -22.62 69.48
CA GLY A 186 1.89 -23.64 69.60
C GLY A 186 0.58 -23.15 70.20
N GLN A 187 -0.36 -24.07 70.39
CA GLN A 187 -1.68 -23.78 70.98
C GLN A 187 -1.77 -24.42 72.35
N PHE A 188 -2.21 -23.66 73.36
CA PHE A 188 -2.58 -24.19 74.66
C PHE A 188 -4.11 -24.31 74.79
N LEU A 189 -4.60 -25.55 74.92
CA LEU A 189 -6.02 -25.85 75.06
C LEU A 189 -6.27 -26.59 76.38
N LEU A 190 -7.44 -26.37 76.98
CA LEU A 190 -7.89 -27.09 78.17
C LEU A 190 -9.01 -28.04 77.80
N ALA A 191 -9.01 -29.20 78.44
CA ALA A 191 -10.06 -30.20 78.28
C ALA A 191 -10.48 -30.73 79.65
N ALA A 192 -11.75 -30.52 80.04
CA ALA A 192 -12.27 -30.99 81.32
C ALA A 192 -12.81 -32.43 81.28
N ASN A 193 -13.04 -32.99 80.09
CA ASN A 193 -13.66 -34.29 79.89
C ASN A 193 -13.26 -34.91 78.53
N ALA A 194 -13.74 -36.12 78.25
CA ALA A 194 -13.43 -36.87 77.02
C ALA A 194 -13.80 -36.11 75.73
N THR A 195 -14.95 -35.44 75.70
CA THR A 195 -15.43 -34.71 74.52
C THR A 195 -14.53 -33.52 74.21
N GLU A 196 -14.21 -32.72 75.23
CA GLU A 196 -13.33 -31.56 75.09
C GLU A 196 -11.89 -31.98 74.74
N LEU A 197 -11.41 -33.11 75.28
CA LEU A 197 -10.09 -33.65 74.93
C LEU A 197 -10.03 -34.04 73.45
N GLY A 198 -11.10 -34.67 72.94
CA GLY A 198 -11.20 -35.00 71.51
C GLY A 198 -11.29 -33.78 70.61
N GLN A 199 -12.02 -32.75 71.02
CA GLN A 199 -12.09 -31.47 70.28
C GLN A 199 -10.75 -30.74 70.27
N ALA A 200 -10.07 -30.66 71.42
CA ALA A 200 -8.77 -30.02 71.54
C ALA A 200 -7.71 -30.72 70.69
N LEU A 201 -7.64 -32.06 70.76
CA LEU A 201 -6.75 -32.86 69.91
C LEU A 201 -7.09 -32.76 68.42
N GLY A 202 -8.38 -32.72 68.08
CA GLY A 202 -8.84 -32.49 66.71
C GLY A 202 -8.43 -31.11 66.18
N GLN A 203 -8.47 -30.07 67.01
CA GLN A 203 -8.10 -28.70 66.62
C GLN A 203 -6.59 -28.56 66.37
N VAL A 204 -5.73 -29.07 67.27
CA VAL A 204 -4.27 -28.91 67.16
C VAL A 204 -3.62 -29.80 66.10
N THR A 205 -4.40 -30.69 65.47
CA THR A 205 -3.92 -31.59 64.39
C THR A 205 -4.34 -31.13 63.00
N GLN A 206 -5.13 -30.06 62.87
CA GLN A 206 -5.55 -29.51 61.57
C GLN A 206 -4.40 -28.77 60.87
N ALA A 207 -4.11 -29.14 59.62
CA ALA A 207 -3.20 -28.39 58.76
C ALA A 207 -3.79 -26.99 58.43
N GLN A 208 -2.94 -25.96 58.45
CA GLN A 208 -3.37 -24.62 58.03
C GLN A 208 -3.66 -24.60 56.53
N PRO A 209 -4.76 -23.95 56.09
CA PRO A 209 -5.11 -23.88 54.68
C PRO A 209 -4.16 -22.93 53.94
N VAL A 210 -3.75 -23.33 52.75
CA VAL A 210 -3.06 -22.49 51.77
C VAL A 210 -3.96 -22.27 50.55
N TYR A 211 -3.81 -21.12 49.91
CA TYR A 211 -4.67 -20.66 48.83
C TYR A 211 -3.84 -20.40 47.56
N PRO A 212 -4.20 -21.02 46.43
CA PRO A 212 -3.46 -20.84 45.19
C PRO A 212 -3.60 -19.40 44.69
N THR A 213 -2.47 -18.71 44.60
CA THR A 213 -2.39 -17.32 44.14
C THR A 213 -1.63 -17.27 42.82
N LEU A 214 -2.31 -16.87 41.75
CA LEU A 214 -1.74 -16.68 40.42
C LEU A 214 -1.26 -15.24 40.24
N PHE A 215 -0.01 -15.04 39.85
CA PHE A 215 0.57 -13.74 39.57
C PHE A 215 0.67 -13.50 38.07
N VAL A 216 0.16 -12.36 37.60
CA VAL A 216 0.18 -11.97 36.18
C VAL A 216 0.50 -10.49 36.04
N ALA A 217 1.08 -10.07 34.91
CA ALA A 217 1.30 -8.66 34.62
C ALA A 217 0.76 -8.27 33.24
N THR A 218 0.39 -7.00 33.08
CA THR A 218 -0.06 -6.39 31.82
C THR A 218 0.87 -5.26 31.40
N ASP A 219 0.96 -5.02 30.09
CA ASP A 219 1.80 -3.96 29.50
C ASP A 219 1.06 -2.62 29.38
N GLY A 220 1.01 -1.86 30.47
CA GLY A 220 0.15 -0.69 30.62
C GLY A 220 -1.28 -1.06 31.01
N ALA A 221 -2.09 -0.04 31.33
CA ALA A 221 -3.45 -0.20 31.84
C ALA A 221 -4.41 -0.90 30.85
N ASN A 222 -4.19 -0.71 29.55
CA ASN A 222 -5.00 -1.31 28.46
C ASN A 222 -4.23 -2.38 27.67
N GLY A 223 -3.03 -2.75 28.13
CA GLY A 223 -2.19 -3.74 27.45
C GLY A 223 -2.66 -5.17 27.63
N GLY A 224 -2.17 -6.04 26.75
CA GLY A 224 -2.30 -7.48 26.93
C GLY A 224 -1.50 -7.98 28.14
N ARG A 225 -1.78 -9.23 28.53
CA ARG A 225 -0.92 -9.96 29.48
C ARG A 225 0.46 -10.13 28.87
N ILE A 226 1.49 -9.88 29.66
CA ILE A 226 2.87 -10.10 29.25
C ILE A 226 3.14 -11.61 29.25
N GLU A 227 3.54 -12.15 28.09
CA GLU A 227 3.83 -13.58 27.91
C GLU A 227 5.34 -13.88 27.90
N THR A 228 6.18 -12.84 27.92
CA THR A 228 7.64 -12.96 28.05
C THR A 228 8.05 -13.11 29.53
N PRO A 229 9.21 -13.71 29.82
CA PRO A 229 9.66 -13.89 31.20
C PRO A 229 9.83 -12.57 31.96
N LEU A 230 9.19 -12.48 33.12
CA LEU A 230 9.34 -11.40 34.10
C LEU A 230 10.09 -11.91 35.33
N ILE A 231 10.61 -10.99 36.15
CA ILE A 231 11.25 -11.31 37.43
C ILE A 231 10.31 -10.90 38.55
N TRP A 232 9.98 -11.85 39.45
CA TRP A 232 9.02 -11.66 40.52
C TRP A 232 9.64 -11.89 41.90
N ASP A 233 9.31 -10.99 42.83
CA ASP A 233 9.55 -11.19 44.26
C ASP A 233 8.23 -11.07 45.03
N VAL A 234 8.02 -11.94 46.02
CA VAL A 234 6.87 -11.88 46.93
C VAL A 234 7.36 -11.90 48.35
N LYS A 235 6.93 -10.92 49.14
CA LYS A 235 7.34 -10.75 50.53
C LYS A 235 6.14 -10.76 51.47
N GLN A 236 6.34 -11.29 52.67
CA GLN A 236 5.42 -11.16 53.80
C GLN A 236 6.16 -10.43 54.94
N GLY A 237 5.83 -9.16 55.17
CA GLY A 237 6.65 -8.32 56.03
C GLY A 237 8.06 -8.15 55.44
N GLU A 238 9.10 -8.57 56.18
CA GLU A 238 10.50 -8.56 55.71
C GLU A 238 10.95 -9.90 55.10
N GLU A 239 10.14 -10.97 55.20
CA GLU A 239 10.50 -12.31 54.73
C GLU A 239 10.22 -12.46 53.23
N LEU A 240 11.19 -13.04 52.50
CA LEU A 240 11.04 -13.41 51.09
C LEU A 240 10.37 -14.79 50.98
N VAL A 241 9.14 -14.80 50.46
CA VAL A 241 8.35 -16.01 50.22
C VAL A 241 8.61 -16.57 48.83
N VAL A 242 8.92 -15.68 47.89
CA VAL A 242 9.36 -15.97 46.52
C VAL A 242 10.48 -14.98 46.20
N ASP A 243 11.60 -15.49 45.68
CA ASP A 243 12.80 -14.73 45.39
C ASP A 243 13.25 -15.00 43.94
N LEU A 244 13.36 -13.93 43.15
CA LEU A 244 13.86 -13.94 41.77
C LEU A 244 13.21 -14.97 40.85
N GLU A 245 11.90 -15.19 41.01
CA GLU A 245 11.15 -16.14 40.20
C GLU A 245 11.03 -15.62 38.75
N ARG A 246 11.43 -16.44 37.77
CA ARG A 246 11.56 -16.04 36.37
C ARG A 246 10.54 -16.72 35.47
N ASN A 247 9.39 -16.09 35.31
CA ASN A 247 8.30 -16.58 34.47
C ASN A 247 7.41 -15.43 34.00
N ALA A 248 6.66 -15.60 32.90
CA ALA A 248 5.64 -14.63 32.48
C ALA A 248 4.50 -14.51 33.50
N SER A 249 4.26 -15.60 34.23
CA SER A 249 3.32 -15.72 35.34
C SER A 249 3.65 -16.98 36.12
N PHE A 250 3.31 -17.01 37.40
CA PHE A 250 3.48 -18.20 38.22
C PHE A 250 2.36 -18.30 39.26
N SER A 251 2.14 -19.52 39.78
CA SER A 251 1.19 -19.79 40.86
C SER A 251 1.95 -20.20 42.11
N ARG A 252 1.54 -19.69 43.27
CA ARG A 252 2.10 -20.04 44.58
C ARG A 252 0.96 -20.24 45.58
N ASP A 253 1.04 -21.29 46.37
CA ASP A 253 0.12 -21.51 47.48
C ASP A 253 0.56 -20.65 48.66
N LEU A 254 -0.29 -19.72 49.08
CA LEU A 254 0.00 -18.76 50.14
C LEU A 254 -1.00 -18.91 51.28
N MET A 255 -0.55 -18.72 52.52
CA MET A 255 -1.45 -18.66 53.67
C MET A 255 -2.27 -17.37 53.66
N ALA A 256 -3.33 -17.32 54.46
CA ALA A 256 -4.05 -16.07 54.70
C ALA A 256 -3.11 -15.03 55.32
N GLY A 257 -3.03 -13.84 54.72
CA GLY A 257 -2.05 -12.83 55.12
C GLY A 257 -1.94 -11.67 54.14
N THR A 258 -1.19 -10.64 54.52
CA THR A 258 -0.90 -9.50 53.64
C THR A 258 0.52 -9.64 53.08
N TYR A 259 0.64 -9.52 51.77
CA TYR A 259 1.86 -9.72 51.00
C TYR A 259 2.13 -8.50 50.12
N THR A 260 3.39 -8.31 49.78
CA THR A 260 3.82 -7.34 48.76
C THR A 260 4.49 -8.11 47.63
N VAL A 261 4.03 -7.89 46.41
CA VAL A 261 4.63 -8.45 45.19
C VAL A 261 5.26 -7.34 44.36
N SER A 262 6.47 -7.56 43.89
CA SER A 262 7.13 -6.72 42.89
C SER A 262 7.40 -7.51 41.62
N VAL A 263 7.26 -6.85 40.48
CA VAL A 263 7.60 -7.41 39.17
C VAL A 263 8.49 -6.46 38.40
N LEU A 264 9.47 -7.02 37.70
CA LEU A 264 10.41 -6.32 36.83
C LEU A 264 10.38 -6.95 35.42
N ARG A 265 10.25 -6.11 34.40
CA ARG A 265 10.45 -6.49 33.00
C ARG A 265 11.93 -6.30 32.62
N PRO A 266 12.65 -7.37 32.26
CA PRO A 266 14.09 -7.27 32.00
C PRO A 266 14.47 -6.42 30.78
N ASP A 267 13.58 -6.32 29.78
CA ASP A 267 13.90 -5.70 28.48
C ASP A 267 14.09 -4.17 28.58
N ASP A 268 13.37 -3.50 29.48
CA ASP A 268 13.40 -2.05 29.67
C ASP A 268 13.52 -1.62 31.14
N GLU A 269 13.77 -2.58 32.04
CA GLU A 269 13.87 -2.40 33.49
C GLU A 269 12.62 -1.78 34.14
N ALA A 270 11.46 -1.80 33.47
CA ALA A 270 10.22 -1.31 34.03
C ALA A 270 9.79 -2.18 35.22
N SER A 271 9.49 -1.56 36.35
CA SER A 271 9.10 -2.27 37.58
C SER A 271 7.88 -1.66 38.26
N VAL A 272 7.07 -2.50 38.90
CA VAL A 272 5.96 -2.07 39.74
C VAL A 272 5.84 -2.97 40.96
N GLU A 273 5.41 -2.40 42.08
CA GLU A 273 5.16 -3.10 43.33
C GLU A 273 3.69 -2.91 43.74
N LYS A 274 3.09 -3.96 44.34
CA LYS A 274 1.70 -3.97 44.77
C LYS A 274 1.52 -4.77 46.06
N THR A 275 0.83 -4.20 47.03
CA THR A 275 0.38 -4.91 48.24
C THR A 275 -0.98 -5.56 47.99
N PHE A 276 -1.15 -6.80 48.45
CA PHE A 276 -2.40 -7.56 48.35
C PHE A 276 -2.62 -8.45 49.58
N THR A 277 -3.85 -8.92 49.78
CA THR A 277 -4.21 -9.79 50.92
C THR A 277 -4.75 -11.11 50.40
N VAL A 278 -4.28 -12.20 50.97
CA VAL A 278 -4.83 -13.56 50.79
C VAL A 278 -5.80 -13.81 51.95
N VAL A 279 -7.01 -14.26 51.63
CA VAL A 279 -8.08 -14.49 52.62
C VAL A 279 -8.40 -15.97 52.76
N ASP A 280 -9.32 -16.51 51.97
CA ASP A 280 -9.82 -17.87 52.12
C ASP A 280 -10.16 -18.58 50.79
N ALA A 281 -9.67 -18.05 49.66
CA ALA A 281 -9.88 -18.62 48.33
C ALA A 281 -8.70 -18.33 47.40
N GLY A 282 -8.58 -19.13 46.34
CA GLY A 282 -7.61 -18.85 45.28
C GLY A 282 -7.90 -17.54 44.56
N GLN A 283 -6.85 -16.81 44.17
CA GLN A 283 -6.98 -15.47 43.57
C GLN A 283 -5.97 -15.21 42.46
N THR A 284 -6.21 -14.17 41.67
CA THR A 284 -5.26 -13.66 40.67
C THR A 284 -4.83 -12.25 41.02
N VAL A 285 -3.52 -12.03 41.14
CA VAL A 285 -2.90 -10.73 41.42
C VAL A 285 -2.32 -10.19 40.12
N THR A 286 -2.96 -9.17 39.56
CA THR A 286 -2.51 -8.48 38.33
C THR A 286 -1.71 -7.23 38.67
N LEU A 287 -0.52 -7.10 38.09
CA LEU A 287 0.36 -5.93 38.16
C LEU A 287 0.39 -5.22 36.80
N GLU A 288 0.18 -3.90 36.80
CA GLU A 288 0.20 -3.07 35.60
C GLU A 288 1.59 -2.44 35.48
N LEU A 289 2.42 -2.96 34.56
CA LEU A 289 3.73 -2.37 34.28
C LEU A 289 3.56 -1.14 33.37
N PRO A 290 4.48 -0.16 33.41
CA PRO A 290 4.55 0.89 32.38
C PRO A 290 4.53 0.29 30.97
N SER A 291 3.90 0.97 30.01
CA SER A 291 3.86 0.46 28.64
C SER A 291 5.27 0.37 28.04
N SER A 292 5.58 -0.73 27.36
CA SER A 292 6.82 -0.89 26.59
C SER A 292 6.82 -0.10 25.28
N LEU A 293 5.63 0.36 24.86
CA LEU A 293 5.46 1.13 23.64
C LEU A 293 5.90 2.58 23.87
N PRO A 294 6.53 3.22 22.86
CA PRO A 294 6.93 4.62 22.98
C PRO A 294 5.71 5.54 23.05
N ASP A 295 5.86 6.65 23.77
CA ASP A 295 4.83 7.68 23.85
C ASP A 295 4.59 8.36 22.48
N ALA A 296 3.33 8.62 22.16
CA ALA A 296 2.92 9.41 21.01
C ALA A 296 1.67 10.23 21.33
N SER A 297 1.43 11.26 20.53
CA SER A 297 0.17 12.01 20.53
C SER A 297 -0.25 12.33 19.11
N VAL A 298 -1.56 12.46 18.90
CA VAL A 298 -2.15 12.97 17.66
C VAL A 298 -3.26 13.96 18.04
N SER A 299 -3.26 15.12 17.39
CA SER A 299 -4.23 16.18 17.62
C SER A 299 -4.64 16.84 16.31
N GLY A 300 -5.93 16.96 16.09
CA GLY A 300 -6.55 17.63 14.96
C GLY A 300 -7.88 18.27 15.36
N PRO A 301 -8.58 18.90 14.40
CA PRO A 301 -9.90 19.46 14.65
C PRO A 301 -10.91 18.37 15.06
N ALA A 302 -11.89 18.74 15.89
CA ALA A 302 -12.95 17.81 16.32
C ALA A 302 -13.90 17.39 15.17
N SER A 303 -13.96 18.19 14.10
CA SER A 303 -14.72 17.88 12.91
C SER A 303 -14.06 18.42 11.64
N ALA A 304 -14.38 17.79 10.51
CA ALA A 304 -13.90 18.20 9.19
C ALA A 304 -14.90 17.82 8.11
N VAL A 305 -14.88 18.51 6.96
CA VAL A 305 -15.76 18.19 5.83
C VAL A 305 -15.23 16.95 5.11
N ALA A 306 -16.11 16.08 4.62
CA ALA A 306 -15.73 14.93 3.81
C ALA A 306 -14.81 15.33 2.65
N GLY A 307 -13.76 14.53 2.43
CA GLY A 307 -12.71 14.77 1.44
C GLY A 307 -11.79 15.98 1.67
N SER A 308 -12.06 16.80 2.69
CA SER A 308 -11.16 17.94 3.01
C SER A 308 -9.81 17.45 3.52
N THR A 309 -8.78 18.28 3.34
CA THR A 309 -7.46 18.02 3.97
C THR A 309 -7.38 18.80 5.27
N ILE A 310 -7.15 18.09 6.38
CA ILE A 310 -6.87 18.70 7.69
C ILE A 310 -5.37 18.73 7.98
N GLN A 311 -4.97 19.60 8.89
CA GLN A 311 -3.66 19.58 9.51
C GLN A 311 -3.78 18.86 10.86
N ALA A 312 -3.03 17.77 11.03
CA ALA A 312 -2.99 17.01 12.28
C ALA A 312 -1.59 17.12 12.90
N ASP A 313 -1.51 17.75 14.06
CA ASP A 313 -0.31 17.80 14.88
C ASP A 313 -0.07 16.42 15.52
N TRP A 314 1.19 16.07 15.68
CA TRP A 314 1.58 14.82 16.33
C TRP A 314 2.95 14.94 17.02
N THR A 315 3.13 14.09 18.04
CA THR A 315 4.43 13.76 18.63
C THR A 315 4.57 12.25 18.66
N GLY A 316 5.79 11.72 18.64
CA GLY A 316 6.00 10.27 18.64
C GLY A 316 7.42 9.90 18.24
N PRO A 317 7.69 8.59 18.08
CA PRO A 317 9.02 8.09 17.75
C PRO A 317 9.54 8.50 16.35
N ASP A 318 8.66 8.88 15.41
CA ASP A 318 8.97 9.14 13.99
C ASP A 318 9.88 8.06 13.37
N ALA A 319 9.60 6.80 13.69
CA ALA A 319 10.38 5.70 13.18
C ALA A 319 10.13 5.55 11.67
N LYS A 320 11.06 4.90 10.98
CA LYS A 320 10.99 4.73 9.52
C LYS A 320 9.70 4.02 9.13
N GLY A 321 8.81 4.77 8.48
CA GLY A 321 7.55 4.27 7.94
C GLY A 321 6.34 4.56 8.81
N ASP A 322 6.51 5.16 9.98
CA ASP A 322 5.41 5.61 10.84
C ASP A 322 4.50 6.58 10.07
N TYR A 323 3.22 6.57 10.41
CA TYR A 323 2.21 7.35 9.70
C TYR A 323 1.04 7.77 10.58
N LEU A 324 0.47 8.91 10.24
CA LEU A 324 -0.85 9.30 10.70
C LEU A 324 -1.91 8.70 9.77
N SER A 325 -3.02 8.25 10.32
CA SER A 325 -4.14 7.73 9.54
C SER A 325 -5.48 8.21 10.07
N VAL A 326 -6.50 8.15 9.20
CA VAL A 326 -7.92 8.29 9.57
C VAL A 326 -8.62 6.97 9.27
N ALA A 327 -9.35 6.45 10.24
CA ALA A 327 -10.02 5.16 10.16
C ALA A 327 -11.38 5.19 10.86
N LYS A 328 -12.26 4.24 10.53
CA LYS A 328 -13.50 4.03 11.28
C LYS A 328 -13.13 3.48 12.68
N PRO A 329 -13.90 3.82 13.74
CA PRO A 329 -13.72 3.21 15.05
C PRO A 329 -13.67 1.69 14.95
N ASP A 330 -12.75 1.07 15.68
CA ASP A 330 -12.53 -0.40 15.75
C ASP A 330 -12.05 -1.08 14.45
N ASP A 331 -11.91 -0.36 13.33
CA ASP A 331 -11.34 -0.91 12.10
C ASP A 331 -9.81 -1.00 12.23
N LYS A 332 -9.20 -2.14 11.88
CA LYS A 332 -7.73 -2.30 11.88
C LYS A 332 -7.06 -1.66 10.66
N GLY A 333 -7.84 -1.29 9.64
CA GLY A 333 -7.37 -0.59 8.45
C GLY A 333 -7.28 0.92 8.64
N TYR A 334 -7.03 1.61 7.52
CA TYR A 334 -7.15 3.06 7.39
C TYR A 334 -7.93 3.38 6.11
N VAL A 335 -8.56 4.55 6.07
CA VAL A 335 -9.15 5.11 4.84
C VAL A 335 -8.07 5.89 4.08
N ASN A 336 -7.45 6.87 4.76
CA ASN A 336 -6.34 7.66 4.24
C ASN A 336 -5.22 7.73 5.28
N TYR A 337 -4.02 8.06 4.82
CA TYR A 337 -2.84 8.21 5.67
C TYR A 337 -1.84 9.21 5.11
N VAL A 338 -0.95 9.70 5.96
CA VAL A 338 0.22 10.52 5.62
C VAL A 338 1.41 10.07 6.47
N TYR A 339 2.62 10.02 5.91
CA TYR A 339 3.78 9.57 6.67
C TYR A 339 4.25 10.65 7.66
N THR A 340 4.69 10.24 8.85
CA THR A 340 5.25 11.17 9.85
C THR A 340 6.53 11.85 9.36
N ARG A 341 7.31 11.15 8.51
CA ARG A 341 8.52 11.70 7.87
C ARG A 341 8.28 13.01 7.10
N ASP A 342 7.04 13.28 6.69
CA ASP A 342 6.65 14.47 5.93
C ASP A 342 6.49 15.71 6.83
N GLY A 343 6.60 15.53 8.15
CA GLY A 343 6.62 16.59 9.16
C GLY A 343 5.33 16.69 9.98
N THR A 344 5.36 17.64 10.93
CA THR A 344 4.22 18.00 11.78
C THR A 344 3.92 19.51 11.59
N PRO A 345 2.65 19.89 11.38
CA PRO A 345 1.48 19.03 11.22
C PRO A 345 1.49 18.21 9.92
N GLY A 346 0.89 17.02 9.95
CA GLY A 346 0.69 16.17 8.78
C GLY A 346 -0.60 16.55 8.03
N ALA A 347 -0.53 16.68 6.71
CA ALA A 347 -1.67 16.98 5.85
C ALA A 347 -2.45 15.71 5.52
N LEU A 348 -3.57 15.47 6.22
CA LEU A 348 -4.36 14.24 6.11
C LEU A 348 -5.70 14.50 5.43
N VAL A 349 -5.99 13.75 4.37
CA VAL A 349 -7.26 13.82 3.64
C VAL A 349 -8.34 13.05 4.41
N MET A 350 -9.48 13.67 4.63
CA MET A 350 -10.62 13.04 5.31
C MET A 350 -11.34 12.04 4.39
N PRO A 351 -12.01 11.04 4.96
CA PRO A 351 -12.89 10.13 4.22
C PRO A 351 -13.94 10.88 3.38
N PRO A 352 -14.39 10.32 2.25
CA PRO A 352 -15.39 10.96 1.39
C PRO A 352 -16.82 10.77 1.92
N GLU A 353 -17.01 9.87 2.90
CA GLU A 353 -18.29 9.62 3.57
C GLU A 353 -18.32 10.30 4.94
N ALA A 354 -19.41 11.00 5.23
CA ALA A 354 -19.68 11.55 6.56
C ALA A 354 -19.85 10.43 7.60
N GLY A 355 -19.46 10.71 8.84
CA GLY A 355 -19.56 9.75 9.94
C GLY A 355 -18.54 9.99 11.05
N SER A 356 -18.50 9.06 12.01
CA SER A 356 -17.52 9.05 13.09
C SER A 356 -16.26 8.31 12.66
N TYR A 357 -15.11 8.94 12.86
CA TYR A 357 -13.79 8.41 12.57
C TYR A 357 -12.83 8.69 13.73
N GLU A 358 -11.61 8.17 13.63
CA GLU A 358 -10.52 8.48 14.52
C GLU A 358 -9.24 8.76 13.74
N LEU A 359 -8.53 9.79 14.17
CA LEU A 359 -7.14 10.07 13.80
C LEU A 359 -6.25 9.16 14.63
N ARG A 360 -5.24 8.56 14.03
CA ARG A 360 -4.34 7.61 14.72
C ARG A 360 -2.88 7.88 14.35
N TYR A 361 -2.00 7.87 15.33
CA TYR A 361 -0.57 7.68 15.12
C TYR A 361 -0.29 6.17 15.09
N ILE A 362 0.24 5.68 13.98
CA ILE A 362 0.59 4.27 13.80
C ILE A 362 2.11 4.10 13.74
N MET A 363 2.64 3.30 14.67
CA MET A 363 3.99 2.79 14.58
C MET A 363 4.04 1.69 13.51
N ALA A 364 4.92 1.85 12.52
CA ALA A 364 4.96 0.95 11.38
C ALA A 364 5.43 -0.45 11.75
N ASP A 365 6.37 -0.53 12.69
CA ASP A 365 6.77 -1.81 13.28
C ASP A 365 5.63 -2.36 14.15
N GLY A 366 5.23 -3.61 13.90
CA GLY A 366 4.07 -4.22 14.53
C GLY A 366 2.68 -3.64 14.15
N LYS A 367 2.60 -2.53 13.41
CA LYS A 367 1.34 -1.83 13.04
C LYS A 367 0.47 -1.49 14.26
N VAL A 368 1.08 -0.90 15.28
CA VAL A 368 0.41 -0.59 16.55
C VAL A 368 -0.03 0.88 16.58
N THR A 369 -1.27 1.12 17.02
CA THR A 369 -1.77 2.47 17.31
C THR A 369 -1.19 2.96 18.63
N LEU A 370 -0.34 3.99 18.59
CA LEU A 370 0.26 4.58 19.81
C LEU A 370 -0.61 5.69 20.41
N ALA A 371 -1.35 6.41 19.57
CA ALA A 371 -2.26 7.46 20.00
C ALA A 371 -3.46 7.53 19.05
N SER A 372 -4.64 7.89 19.57
CA SER A 372 -5.81 8.17 18.76
C SER A 372 -6.63 9.35 19.28
N GLN A 373 -7.36 9.99 18.39
CA GLN A 373 -8.30 11.08 18.70
C GLN A 373 -9.56 10.95 17.82
N PRO A 374 -10.77 10.99 18.38
CA PRO A 374 -12.00 10.95 17.59
C PRO A 374 -12.18 12.23 16.74
N ILE A 375 -12.73 12.07 15.54
CA ILE A 375 -13.10 13.16 14.63
C ILE A 375 -14.45 12.87 13.96
N THR A 376 -15.29 13.89 13.85
CA THR A 376 -16.57 13.80 13.12
C THR A 376 -16.42 14.35 11.70
N VAL A 377 -16.63 13.52 10.69
CA VAL A 377 -16.62 13.94 9.29
C VAL A 377 -18.04 14.36 8.89
N THR A 378 -18.21 15.61 8.47
CA THR A 378 -19.50 16.15 8.00
C THR A 378 -19.63 15.99 6.48
N GLU A 379 -20.86 15.99 5.96
CA GLU A 379 -21.09 15.87 4.52
C GLU A 379 -20.47 17.05 3.74
N ALA A 380 -19.86 16.73 2.59
CA ALA A 380 -19.47 17.74 1.61
C ALA A 380 -20.71 18.12 0.76
N GLN A 381 -20.91 19.41 0.52
CA GLN A 381 -22.03 19.90 -0.27
C GLN A 381 -21.55 20.41 -1.62
N ALA A 382 -22.36 20.18 -2.65
CA ALA A 382 -22.18 20.75 -3.98
C ALA A 382 -23.54 21.12 -4.57
N THR A 383 -23.54 22.03 -5.54
CA THR A 383 -24.74 22.36 -6.33
C THR A 383 -24.36 22.44 -7.80
N LEU A 384 -25.34 22.21 -8.67
CA LEU A 384 -25.22 22.35 -10.13
C LEU A 384 -26.35 23.23 -10.63
N ASP A 385 -26.03 24.18 -11.51
CA ASP A 385 -27.02 24.97 -12.24
C ASP A 385 -26.64 25.13 -13.71
N ALA A 386 -27.63 24.90 -14.58
CA ALA A 386 -27.51 24.89 -16.04
C ALA A 386 -28.92 24.90 -16.65
N ALA A 387 -29.02 25.16 -17.96
CA ALA A 387 -30.28 25.02 -18.68
C ALA A 387 -30.88 23.60 -18.54
N ASP A 388 -32.21 23.47 -18.55
CA ASP A 388 -32.90 22.17 -18.43
C ASP A 388 -32.80 21.31 -19.70
N THR A 389 -32.46 21.93 -20.84
CA THR A 389 -32.30 21.27 -22.13
C THR A 389 -31.07 21.77 -22.86
N ALA A 390 -30.45 20.89 -23.65
CA ALA A 390 -29.35 21.23 -24.54
C ALA A 390 -29.34 20.28 -25.75
N PRO A 391 -28.99 20.73 -26.97
CA PRO A 391 -28.90 19.82 -28.11
C PRO A 391 -27.76 18.81 -27.97
N VAL A 392 -27.87 17.64 -28.62
CA VAL A 392 -26.74 16.71 -28.79
C VAL A 392 -25.53 17.47 -29.36
N GLY A 393 -24.31 17.13 -28.94
CA GLY A 393 -23.12 17.82 -29.43
C GLY A 393 -22.81 19.18 -28.78
N ALA A 394 -23.82 19.85 -28.23
CA ALA A 394 -23.67 21.21 -27.74
C ALA A 394 -22.72 21.29 -26.54
N THR A 395 -21.99 22.41 -26.43
CA THR A 395 -21.29 22.75 -25.18
C THR A 395 -22.25 23.52 -24.27
N LEU A 396 -22.58 22.93 -23.13
CA LEU A 396 -23.42 23.51 -22.10
C LEU A 396 -22.54 24.08 -20.99
N PRO A 397 -22.60 25.39 -20.70
CA PRO A 397 -21.98 25.94 -19.50
C PRO A 397 -22.74 25.46 -18.26
N VAL A 398 -22.06 24.72 -17.39
CA VAL A 398 -22.62 24.23 -16.12
C VAL A 398 -21.97 24.98 -14.97
N THR A 399 -22.73 25.84 -14.30
CA THR A 399 -22.27 26.48 -13.08
C THR A 399 -22.34 25.54 -11.90
N TRP A 400 -21.39 25.64 -10.98
CA TRP A 400 -21.32 24.72 -9.86
C TRP A 400 -20.80 25.38 -8.59
N THR A 401 -21.26 24.88 -7.43
CA THR A 401 -20.60 25.11 -6.15
C THR A 401 -20.17 23.77 -5.59
N GLY A 402 -19.12 23.75 -4.78
CA GLY A 402 -18.60 22.51 -4.24
C GLY A 402 -17.25 22.69 -3.57
N PRO A 403 -16.67 21.58 -3.09
CA PRO A 403 -15.37 21.61 -2.44
C PRO A 403 -14.19 21.98 -3.35
N ASP A 404 -14.32 21.79 -4.67
CA ASP A 404 -13.25 21.95 -5.66
C ASP A 404 -11.93 21.27 -5.25
N TYR A 405 -12.03 20.05 -4.72
CA TYR A 405 -10.84 19.32 -4.36
C TYR A 405 -10.09 18.89 -5.62
N LYS A 406 -8.79 18.63 -5.46
CA LYS A 406 -7.92 18.28 -6.57
C LYS A 406 -8.46 17.06 -7.32
N GLY A 407 -8.88 17.30 -8.56
CA GLY A 407 -9.38 16.26 -9.45
C GLY A 407 -10.89 16.11 -9.47
N ASP A 408 -11.63 16.91 -8.70
CA ASP A 408 -13.09 16.97 -8.78
C ASP A 408 -13.53 17.36 -10.20
N TYR A 409 -14.71 16.90 -10.59
CA TYR A 409 -15.19 17.10 -11.95
C TYR A 409 -16.71 17.13 -12.02
N VAL A 410 -17.20 17.89 -12.99
CA VAL A 410 -18.60 17.90 -13.42
C VAL A 410 -18.73 16.99 -14.63
N ALA A 411 -19.71 16.10 -14.62
CA ALA A 411 -19.93 15.13 -15.69
C ALA A 411 -21.38 15.09 -16.14
N VAL A 412 -21.61 14.62 -17.36
CA VAL A 412 -22.93 14.22 -17.85
C VAL A 412 -22.96 12.70 -17.97
N SER A 413 -23.96 12.08 -17.37
CA SER A 413 -24.11 10.64 -17.22
C SER A 413 -25.48 10.18 -17.68
N LYS A 414 -25.55 8.96 -18.22
CA LYS A 414 -26.84 8.28 -18.44
C LYS A 414 -27.50 8.02 -17.07
N LEU A 415 -28.82 8.12 -17.02
CA LEU A 415 -29.59 7.81 -15.81
C LEU A 415 -29.28 6.38 -15.35
N ASP A 416 -29.11 6.20 -14.04
CA ASP A 416 -28.83 4.91 -13.38
C ASP A 416 -27.51 4.20 -13.76
N GLU A 417 -26.64 4.81 -14.56
CA GLU A 417 -25.31 4.28 -14.88
C GLU A 417 -24.22 4.90 -14.00
N THR A 418 -23.24 4.13 -13.53
CA THR A 418 -22.14 4.65 -12.69
C THR A 418 -21.08 5.43 -13.47
N GLY A 419 -21.07 5.35 -14.80
CA GLY A 419 -20.13 6.04 -15.68
C GLY A 419 -20.55 7.46 -16.03
N TYR A 420 -19.73 8.13 -16.83
CA TYR A 420 -20.05 9.39 -17.51
C TYR A 420 -19.85 9.25 -19.02
N VAL A 421 -20.56 10.08 -19.79
CA VAL A 421 -20.35 10.22 -21.24
C VAL A 421 -19.25 11.23 -21.51
N ASN A 422 -19.37 12.43 -20.93
CA ASN A 422 -18.35 13.48 -20.97
C ASN A 422 -18.18 14.11 -19.59
N TYR A 423 -17.04 14.78 -19.38
CA TYR A 423 -16.73 15.47 -18.14
C TYR A 423 -15.79 16.66 -18.34
N ARG A 424 -15.74 17.53 -17.33
CA ARG A 424 -14.78 18.62 -17.17
C ARG A 424 -14.32 18.71 -15.73
N TYR A 425 -13.02 18.93 -15.52
CA TYR A 425 -12.52 19.15 -14.17
C TYR A 425 -13.02 20.50 -13.64
N THR A 426 -13.36 20.56 -12.36
CA THR A 426 -13.75 21.81 -11.68
C THR A 426 -12.63 22.84 -11.75
N ARG A 427 -11.37 22.39 -11.69
CA ARG A 427 -10.17 23.24 -11.85
C ARG A 427 -10.12 24.04 -13.17
N ASP A 428 -10.85 23.59 -14.21
CA ASP A 428 -10.82 24.22 -15.53
C ASP A 428 -11.67 25.50 -15.57
N GLY A 429 -12.47 25.77 -14.53
CA GLY A 429 -13.23 26.99 -14.34
C GLY A 429 -14.71 26.77 -14.04
N ASP A 430 -15.36 27.85 -13.61
CA ASP A 430 -16.81 27.98 -13.44
C ASP A 430 -17.30 29.10 -14.39
N PRO A 431 -18.21 28.82 -15.35
CA PRO A 431 -18.86 27.53 -15.59
C PRO A 431 -17.94 26.47 -16.19
N ALA A 432 -18.26 25.20 -15.91
CA ALA A 432 -17.65 24.06 -16.58
C ALA A 432 -18.27 23.90 -17.99
N GLU A 433 -17.45 24.04 -19.03
CA GLU A 433 -17.85 23.92 -20.44
C GLU A 433 -18.01 22.44 -20.86
N LEU A 434 -19.18 21.88 -20.57
CA LEU A 434 -19.46 20.46 -20.68
C LEU A 434 -20.13 20.12 -22.02
N VAL A 435 -19.53 19.22 -22.80
CA VAL A 435 -20.10 18.77 -24.07
C VAL A 435 -21.21 17.75 -23.80
N MET A 436 -22.40 17.98 -24.36
CA MET A 436 -23.55 17.07 -24.23
C MET A 436 -23.34 15.76 -24.97
N PRO A 437 -24.00 14.66 -24.59
CA PRO A 437 -23.93 13.37 -25.28
C PRO A 437 -24.30 13.45 -26.78
N PRO A 438 -23.80 12.51 -27.61
CA PRO A 438 -24.10 12.46 -29.04
C PRO A 438 -25.48 11.84 -29.37
N GLU A 439 -26.19 11.32 -28.36
CA GLU A 439 -27.53 10.72 -28.48
C GLU A 439 -28.53 11.54 -27.66
N ALA A 440 -29.67 11.87 -28.25
CA ALA A 440 -30.76 12.53 -27.55
C ALA A 440 -31.38 11.62 -26.48
N GLY A 441 -31.92 12.21 -25.42
CA GLY A 441 -32.53 11.48 -24.32
C GLY A 441 -32.42 12.18 -22.97
N SER A 442 -32.77 11.45 -21.92
CA SER A 442 -32.69 11.94 -20.54
C SER A 442 -31.38 11.54 -19.90
N TYR A 443 -30.68 12.52 -19.34
CA TYR A 443 -29.40 12.36 -18.66
C TYR A 443 -29.42 13.10 -17.32
N GLU A 444 -28.35 12.97 -16.57
CA GLU A 444 -28.09 13.81 -15.40
C GLU A 444 -26.68 14.38 -15.43
N LEU A 445 -26.58 15.63 -15.01
CA LEU A 445 -25.35 16.29 -14.62
C LEU A 445 -24.99 15.84 -13.21
N ARG A 446 -23.71 15.60 -12.95
CA ARG A 446 -23.20 15.16 -11.66
C ARG A 446 -21.98 16.00 -11.28
N TYR A 447 -21.90 16.42 -10.02
CA TYR A 447 -20.66 16.88 -9.40
C TYR A 447 -20.05 15.67 -8.70
N ILE A 448 -18.82 15.31 -9.06
CA ILE A 448 -18.13 14.15 -8.51
C ILE A 448 -16.88 14.61 -7.77
N MET A 449 -16.82 14.28 -6.48
CA MET A 449 -15.60 14.32 -5.70
C MET A 449 -14.64 13.24 -6.20
N ALA A 450 -13.39 13.61 -6.49
CA ALA A 450 -12.42 12.70 -7.08
C ALA A 450 -12.15 11.46 -6.22
N GLN A 451 -12.15 11.67 -4.91
CA GLN A 451 -11.96 10.61 -3.91
C GLN A 451 -13.13 9.62 -4.00
N ASP A 452 -12.81 8.37 -4.35
CA ASP A 452 -13.76 7.26 -4.58
C ASP A 452 -14.90 7.52 -5.57
N LYS A 453 -14.83 8.62 -6.34
CA LYS A 453 -15.86 9.05 -7.29
C LYS A 453 -17.22 9.30 -6.63
N THR A 454 -17.23 9.86 -5.43
CA THR A 454 -18.46 10.17 -4.69
C THR A 454 -19.25 11.30 -5.37
N VAL A 455 -20.53 11.03 -5.68
CA VAL A 455 -21.44 12.02 -6.29
C VAL A 455 -22.00 12.92 -5.18
N LEU A 456 -21.74 14.23 -5.25
CA LEU A 456 -22.20 15.21 -4.25
C LEU A 456 -23.49 15.94 -4.66
N ALA A 457 -23.72 16.07 -5.95
CA ALA A 457 -24.91 16.72 -6.50
C ALA A 457 -25.29 16.08 -7.83
N THR A 458 -26.59 16.00 -8.08
CA THR A 458 -27.14 15.59 -9.38
C THR A 458 -28.17 16.60 -9.87
N ARG A 459 -28.30 16.75 -11.19
CA ARG A 459 -29.29 17.61 -11.84
C ARG A 459 -29.73 16.97 -13.16
N ALA A 460 -31.03 16.74 -13.35
CA ALA A 460 -31.54 16.20 -14.60
C ALA A 460 -31.33 17.18 -15.76
N ILE A 461 -31.07 16.64 -16.96
CA ILE A 461 -30.95 17.39 -18.23
C ILE A 461 -31.58 16.57 -19.35
N THR A 462 -32.35 17.23 -20.23
CA THR A 462 -32.86 16.60 -21.46
C THR A 462 -32.00 17.02 -22.65
N VAL A 463 -31.38 16.04 -23.30
CA VAL A 463 -30.58 16.26 -24.50
C VAL A 463 -31.51 16.15 -25.71
N SER A 464 -31.70 17.24 -26.45
CA SER A 464 -32.58 17.28 -27.63
C SER A 464 -31.83 16.92 -28.91
N ASP A 465 -32.54 16.41 -29.90
CA ASP A 465 -31.95 16.17 -31.23
C ASP A 465 -31.44 17.47 -31.87
N VAL A 466 -30.50 17.31 -32.82
CA VAL A 466 -30.00 18.37 -33.69
C VAL A 466 -30.04 17.87 -35.13
N THR A 467 -30.33 18.76 -36.08
CA THR A 467 -30.39 18.45 -37.50
C THR A 467 -29.43 19.32 -38.29
N ALA A 468 -28.93 18.81 -39.40
CA ALA A 468 -28.21 19.59 -40.41
C ALA A 468 -28.93 19.47 -41.76
N THR A 469 -28.64 20.38 -42.68
CA THR A 469 -29.04 20.29 -44.09
C THR A 469 -27.84 20.54 -44.98
N LEU A 470 -27.81 19.91 -46.14
CA LEU A 470 -26.76 20.09 -47.14
C LEU A 470 -27.36 20.67 -48.42
N ASP A 471 -26.65 21.61 -49.02
CA ASP A 471 -26.92 22.16 -50.36
C ASP A 471 -25.73 21.75 -51.25
N VAL A 472 -25.90 20.62 -51.93
CA VAL A 472 -24.88 19.94 -52.74
C VAL A 472 -25.43 19.85 -54.17
N PRO A 473 -24.67 20.28 -55.19
CA PRO A 473 -25.06 20.08 -56.59
C PRO A 473 -25.26 18.60 -56.93
N ASP A 474 -26.25 18.28 -57.77
CA ASP A 474 -26.52 16.89 -58.20
C ASP A 474 -25.32 16.24 -58.93
N THR A 475 -24.51 17.05 -59.60
CA THR A 475 -23.35 16.58 -60.36
C THR A 475 -22.14 17.49 -60.14
N ALA A 476 -20.96 16.91 -60.19
CA ALA A 476 -19.70 17.64 -60.12
C ALA A 476 -18.64 17.00 -61.03
N PRO A 477 -17.68 17.76 -61.58
CA PRO A 477 -16.57 17.16 -62.31
C PRO A 477 -15.55 16.52 -61.36
N ALA A 478 -14.93 15.41 -61.78
CA ALA A 478 -13.88 14.74 -61.03
C ALA A 478 -12.72 15.67 -60.72
N GLY A 479 -12.23 15.64 -59.46
CA GLY A 479 -11.16 16.49 -58.96
C GLY A 479 -11.53 17.97 -58.77
N ALA A 480 -12.77 18.40 -59.07
CA ALA A 480 -13.20 19.78 -58.91
C ALA A 480 -13.40 20.14 -57.44
N ALA A 481 -13.08 21.37 -57.05
CA ALA A 481 -13.54 21.94 -55.79
C ALA A 481 -14.90 22.61 -56.01
N ILE A 482 -15.95 22.10 -55.36
CA ILE A 482 -17.31 22.65 -55.48
C ILE A 482 -17.73 23.32 -54.17
N PRO A 483 -18.44 24.46 -54.22
CA PRO A 483 -18.96 25.11 -53.03
C PRO A 483 -20.12 24.31 -52.47
N ILE A 484 -19.99 23.86 -51.22
CA ILE A 484 -21.04 23.16 -50.47
C ILE A 484 -21.65 24.11 -49.46
N GLY A 485 -22.97 24.31 -49.56
CA GLY A 485 -23.75 25.02 -48.54
C GLY A 485 -24.24 24.06 -47.46
N TRP A 486 -24.39 24.53 -46.23
CA TRP A 486 -25.06 23.74 -45.18
C TRP A 486 -25.75 24.62 -44.14
N THR A 487 -26.71 24.04 -43.44
CA THR A 487 -27.17 24.51 -42.13
C THR A 487 -26.88 23.41 -41.11
N GLY A 488 -26.59 23.78 -39.87
CA GLY A 488 -26.24 22.78 -38.86
C GLY A 488 -25.68 23.44 -37.61
N PRO A 489 -25.28 22.62 -36.63
CA PRO A 489 -24.77 23.12 -35.36
C PRO A 489 -23.42 23.84 -35.44
N ASP A 490 -22.59 23.53 -36.45
CA ASP A 490 -21.22 24.05 -36.62
C ASP A 490 -20.39 23.96 -35.32
N TYR A 491 -20.52 22.83 -34.62
CA TYR A 491 -19.78 22.64 -33.38
C TYR A 491 -18.29 22.52 -33.67
N LYS A 492 -17.47 22.83 -32.67
CA LYS A 492 -16.02 22.80 -32.80
C LYS A 492 -15.55 21.41 -33.27
N GLY A 493 -15.03 21.37 -34.48
CA GLY A 493 -14.44 20.19 -35.08
C GLY A 493 -15.38 19.46 -36.04
N ASP A 494 -16.65 19.86 -36.17
CA ASP A 494 -17.58 19.32 -37.16
C ASP A 494 -17.00 19.46 -38.57
N TYR A 495 -17.30 18.51 -39.44
CA TYR A 495 -16.66 18.43 -40.74
C TYR A 495 -17.60 17.86 -41.80
N LEU A 496 -17.38 18.29 -43.04
CA LEU A 496 -17.99 17.71 -44.22
C LEU A 496 -17.06 16.64 -44.79
N THR A 497 -17.63 15.55 -45.29
CA THR A 497 -16.87 14.51 -46.00
C THR A 497 -17.47 14.20 -47.34
N VAL A 498 -16.64 13.76 -48.28
CA VAL A 498 -17.08 13.00 -49.46
C VAL A 498 -16.72 11.55 -49.24
N SER A 499 -17.71 10.67 -49.30
CA SER A 499 -17.55 9.25 -49.03
C SER A 499 -18.14 8.42 -50.16
N LYS A 500 -17.63 7.21 -50.37
CA LYS A 500 -18.34 6.22 -51.17
C LYS A 500 -19.66 5.84 -50.48
N PRO A 501 -20.75 5.56 -51.22
CA PRO A 501 -21.98 5.04 -50.64
C PRO A 501 -21.70 3.81 -49.77
N ASP A 502 -22.32 3.75 -48.60
CA ASP A 502 -22.16 2.67 -47.61
C ASP A 502 -20.75 2.47 -47.00
N ASP A 503 -19.76 3.32 -47.34
CA ASP A 503 -18.45 3.32 -46.70
C ASP A 503 -18.45 4.21 -45.45
N ALA A 504 -17.90 3.74 -44.33
CA ALA A 504 -17.74 4.54 -43.12
C ALA A 504 -16.58 5.55 -43.20
N GLY A 505 -15.67 5.38 -44.15
CA GLY A 505 -14.56 6.28 -44.44
C GLY A 505 -14.96 7.51 -45.25
N TYR A 506 -13.95 8.27 -45.68
CA TYR A 506 -14.10 9.39 -46.60
C TYR A 506 -12.88 9.45 -47.54
N GLU A 507 -13.11 9.96 -48.75
CA GLU A 507 -12.06 10.27 -49.73
C GLU A 507 -11.45 11.65 -49.42
N THR A 508 -12.32 12.65 -49.23
CA THR A 508 -11.94 14.02 -48.88
C THR A 508 -12.77 14.54 -47.72
N TYR A 509 -12.24 15.53 -47.00
CA TYR A 509 -12.96 16.19 -45.91
C TYR A 509 -12.53 17.65 -45.75
N THR A 510 -13.41 18.44 -45.14
CA THR A 510 -13.12 19.82 -44.74
C THR A 510 -13.85 20.18 -43.44
N TYR A 511 -13.30 21.11 -42.66
CA TYR A 511 -13.94 21.53 -41.41
C TYR A 511 -15.00 22.60 -41.66
N THR A 512 -16.15 22.45 -41.00
CA THR A 512 -17.27 23.39 -41.09
C THR A 512 -16.92 24.79 -40.57
N ARG A 513 -16.02 24.91 -39.59
CA ARG A 513 -15.54 26.19 -39.05
C ARG A 513 -15.00 27.20 -40.08
N GLU A 514 -14.62 26.73 -41.29
CA GLU A 514 -14.10 27.60 -42.35
C GLU A 514 -15.22 28.43 -43.03
N GLY A 515 -16.48 28.17 -42.67
CA GLY A 515 -17.65 28.97 -43.06
C GLY A 515 -18.39 28.42 -44.27
N THR A 516 -19.68 28.76 -44.41
CA THR A 516 -20.56 28.25 -45.47
C THR A 516 -20.94 29.36 -46.47
N PRO A 517 -20.92 29.09 -47.80
CA PRO A 517 -20.51 27.85 -48.45
C PRO A 517 -18.97 27.66 -48.45
N LEU A 518 -18.52 26.41 -48.53
CA LEU A 518 -17.09 26.04 -48.53
C LEU A 518 -16.74 25.13 -49.70
N ASP A 519 -15.58 25.35 -50.31
CA ASP A 519 -15.06 24.50 -51.37
C ASP A 519 -14.63 23.13 -50.83
N LEU A 520 -15.27 22.07 -51.34
CA LEU A 520 -14.95 20.68 -51.06
C LEU A 520 -14.48 19.99 -52.34
N THR A 521 -13.27 19.43 -52.32
CA THR A 521 -12.69 18.72 -53.46
C THR A 521 -13.37 17.38 -53.69
N MET A 522 -13.91 17.18 -54.88
CA MET A 522 -14.49 15.93 -55.33
C MET A 522 -13.42 14.91 -55.71
N PRO A 523 -13.68 13.60 -55.54
CA PRO A 523 -12.76 12.56 -55.94
C PRO A 523 -12.36 12.61 -57.42
N ALA A 524 -11.15 12.16 -57.73
CA ALA A 524 -10.60 12.08 -59.09
C ALA A 524 -11.20 10.91 -59.91
N ASP A 525 -11.71 9.88 -59.21
CA ASP A 525 -12.39 8.74 -59.84
C ASP A 525 -13.89 9.05 -60.03
N PRO A 526 -14.42 8.98 -61.26
CA PRO A 526 -15.85 9.19 -61.53
C PRO A 526 -16.74 8.15 -60.85
N GLY A 527 -17.95 8.56 -60.45
CA GLY A 527 -18.94 7.68 -59.83
C GLY A 527 -19.89 8.41 -58.89
N THR A 528 -20.77 7.66 -58.24
CA THR A 528 -21.68 8.20 -57.22
C THR A 528 -20.96 8.27 -55.88
N TYR A 529 -21.01 9.44 -55.25
CA TYR A 529 -20.49 9.69 -53.89
C TYR A 529 -21.57 10.27 -53.00
N GLU A 530 -21.32 10.25 -51.69
CA GLU A 530 -22.17 10.83 -50.67
C GLU A 530 -21.42 11.94 -49.94
N VAL A 531 -21.96 13.15 -49.98
CA VAL A 531 -21.50 14.26 -49.14
C VAL A 531 -22.22 14.17 -47.80
N ARG A 532 -21.48 14.21 -46.70
CA ARG A 532 -22.03 14.06 -45.34
C ARG A 532 -21.62 15.22 -44.46
N TYR A 533 -22.56 15.72 -43.67
CA TYR A 533 -22.28 16.55 -42.50
C TYR A 533 -22.06 15.63 -41.31
N VAL A 534 -20.86 15.68 -40.71
CA VAL A 534 -20.49 14.85 -39.57
C VAL A 534 -20.25 15.72 -38.34
N MET A 535 -21.06 15.49 -37.31
CA MET A 535 -20.82 16.02 -35.97
C MET A 535 -19.59 15.31 -35.39
N ALA A 536 -18.59 16.08 -34.97
CA ALA A 536 -17.30 15.54 -34.54
C ALA A 536 -17.44 14.62 -33.32
N GLN A 537 -18.34 15.00 -32.41
CA GLN A 537 -18.63 14.19 -31.25
C GLN A 537 -19.37 12.92 -31.66
N GLY A 538 -18.82 11.75 -31.31
CA GLY A 538 -19.39 10.46 -31.69
C GLY A 538 -19.27 10.11 -33.17
N LYS A 539 -18.77 11.02 -34.02
CA LYS A 539 -18.71 10.87 -35.49
C LYS A 539 -20.10 10.62 -36.11
N THR A 540 -21.11 11.32 -35.60
CA THR A 540 -22.51 11.13 -36.00
C THR A 540 -22.81 11.89 -37.30
N VAL A 541 -23.35 11.20 -38.30
CA VAL A 541 -23.83 11.82 -39.54
C VAL A 541 -25.18 12.48 -39.28
N LEU A 542 -25.25 13.82 -39.42
CA LEU A 542 -26.49 14.59 -39.20
C LEU A 542 -27.28 14.83 -40.48
N ALA A 543 -26.59 14.85 -41.63
CA ALA A 543 -27.20 14.99 -42.95
C ALA A 543 -26.29 14.32 -43.98
N SER A 544 -26.90 13.74 -45.01
CA SER A 544 -26.17 13.23 -46.16
C SER A 544 -26.95 13.43 -47.46
N THR A 545 -26.23 13.60 -48.56
CA THR A 545 -26.80 13.81 -49.90
C THR A 545 -25.85 13.25 -50.95
N THR A 546 -26.39 12.63 -52.00
CA THR A 546 -25.59 12.04 -53.08
C THR A 546 -25.16 13.07 -54.11
N VAL A 547 -23.98 12.88 -54.70
CA VAL A 547 -23.46 13.66 -55.83
C VAL A 547 -22.87 12.72 -56.88
N GLU A 548 -23.17 12.96 -58.16
CA GLU A 548 -22.60 12.20 -59.28
C GLU A 548 -21.33 12.90 -59.79
N VAL A 549 -20.19 12.25 -59.62
CA VAL A 549 -18.89 12.74 -60.09
C VAL A 549 -18.66 12.28 -61.53
N SER A 550 -18.64 13.23 -62.44
CA SER A 550 -18.45 13.03 -63.89
C SER A 550 -16.98 13.03 -64.29
N SER A 551 -16.64 12.29 -65.35
CA SER A 551 -15.27 12.26 -65.87
C SER A 551 -14.86 13.58 -66.51
N VAL A 552 -13.59 13.94 -66.36
CA VAL A 552 -12.94 15.09 -67.00
C VAL A 552 -11.87 14.63 -67.98
N SER A 553 -11.60 15.43 -69.00
CA SER A 553 -10.52 15.22 -69.96
C SER A 553 -9.81 16.54 -70.25
N ALA A 554 -8.63 16.46 -70.86
CA ALA A 554 -7.90 17.62 -71.34
C ALA A 554 -7.40 17.39 -72.76
N THR A 555 -7.36 18.45 -73.56
CA THR A 555 -6.74 18.45 -74.88
C THR A 555 -5.53 19.39 -74.89
N LEU A 556 -4.52 19.02 -75.68
CA LEU A 556 -3.25 19.72 -75.79
C LEU A 556 -2.97 19.97 -77.26
N ASP A 557 -2.63 21.21 -77.59
CA ASP A 557 -2.19 21.62 -78.91
C ASP A 557 -0.77 22.21 -78.81
N VAL A 558 0.15 21.55 -79.52
CA VAL A 558 1.58 21.84 -79.51
C VAL A 558 2.13 21.60 -80.91
N VAL A 559 3.18 22.32 -81.29
CA VAL A 559 3.90 22.05 -82.53
C VAL A 559 4.41 20.60 -82.56
N ALA A 560 4.30 19.94 -83.72
CA ALA A 560 4.72 18.55 -83.87
C ALA A 560 6.24 18.37 -83.72
N GLU A 561 7.02 19.40 -84.08
CA GLU A 561 8.47 19.41 -84.00
C GLU A 561 8.98 20.70 -83.36
N ALA A 562 9.98 20.56 -82.49
CA ALA A 562 10.72 21.68 -81.92
C ALA A 562 12.22 21.35 -81.84
N ARG A 563 13.05 22.36 -81.61
CA ARG A 563 14.48 22.16 -81.35
C ARG A 563 14.67 21.64 -79.93
N ALA A 564 15.52 20.63 -79.74
CA ALA A 564 15.87 20.15 -78.41
C ALA A 564 16.40 21.30 -77.54
N GLY A 565 15.91 21.39 -76.30
CA GLY A 565 16.25 22.46 -75.36
C GLY A 565 15.45 23.75 -75.52
N ALA A 566 14.69 23.93 -76.61
CA ALA A 566 13.93 25.17 -76.82
C ALA A 566 12.68 25.27 -75.94
N PRO A 567 12.26 26.48 -75.53
CA PRO A 567 10.94 26.69 -74.96
C PRO A 567 9.85 26.51 -76.03
N VAL A 568 8.78 25.81 -75.69
CA VAL A 568 7.64 25.57 -76.59
C VAL A 568 6.36 26.11 -75.97
N LEU A 569 5.54 26.78 -76.78
CA LEU A 569 4.20 27.19 -76.38
C LEU A 569 3.25 26.01 -76.48
N VAL A 570 2.50 25.75 -75.41
CA VAL A 570 1.49 24.70 -75.33
C VAL A 570 0.14 25.35 -75.06
N THR A 571 -0.79 25.20 -75.99
CA THR A 571 -2.20 25.54 -75.79
C THR A 571 -2.90 24.33 -75.22
N TRP A 572 -3.79 24.55 -74.28
CA TRP A 572 -4.55 23.49 -73.62
C TRP A 572 -5.98 23.91 -73.34
N ASP A 573 -6.88 22.93 -73.31
CA ASP A 573 -8.27 23.04 -72.87
C ASP A 573 -8.56 21.87 -71.92
N GLY A 574 -8.97 22.17 -70.70
CA GLY A 574 -9.08 21.19 -69.62
C GLY A 574 -9.54 21.85 -68.31
N PRO A 575 -9.60 21.10 -67.20
CA PRO A 575 -10.23 21.57 -65.96
C PRO A 575 -9.56 22.79 -65.32
N GLY A 576 -8.25 22.95 -65.46
CA GLY A 576 -7.51 24.10 -64.93
C GLY A 576 -7.46 24.18 -63.41
N TYR A 577 -7.63 23.08 -62.67
CA TYR A 577 -7.68 23.11 -61.22
C TYR A 577 -6.32 23.47 -60.61
N LYS A 578 -6.29 23.99 -59.38
CA LYS A 578 -5.04 24.17 -58.64
C LYS A 578 -4.76 22.88 -57.85
N PRO A 579 -3.59 22.23 -57.98
CA PRO A 579 -2.36 22.65 -58.66
C PRO A 579 -2.07 21.90 -59.99
N ASP A 580 -3.00 21.78 -60.93
CA ASP A 580 -2.77 21.11 -62.23
C ASP A 580 -1.56 21.71 -62.99
N PHE A 581 -0.90 20.88 -63.79
CA PHE A 581 0.30 21.27 -64.54
C PHE A 581 0.44 20.48 -65.84
N ILE A 582 1.17 21.08 -66.79
CA ILE A 582 1.57 20.41 -68.04
C ILE A 582 3.02 19.99 -67.91
N THR A 583 3.32 18.76 -68.29
CA THR A 583 4.67 18.18 -68.26
C THR A 583 5.17 17.79 -69.63
N VAL A 584 6.49 17.67 -69.78
CA VAL A 584 7.15 16.90 -70.84
C VAL A 584 7.84 15.69 -70.22
N ALA A 585 7.56 14.50 -70.75
CA ALA A 585 8.01 13.22 -70.21
C ALA A 585 8.21 12.17 -71.32
N ASP A 586 8.89 11.06 -71.01
CA ASP A 586 8.97 9.90 -71.90
C ASP A 586 7.66 9.11 -71.87
N ALA A 587 7.28 8.43 -72.96
CA ALA A 587 5.96 7.79 -73.12
C ALA A 587 5.55 6.82 -71.99
N ASP A 588 6.49 6.07 -71.43
CA ASP A 588 6.22 5.09 -70.36
C ASP A 588 6.49 5.64 -68.95
N MET A 589 6.79 6.93 -68.82
CA MET A 589 7.06 7.56 -67.53
C MET A 589 5.75 7.68 -66.71
N PRO A 590 5.73 7.36 -65.41
CA PRO A 590 4.54 7.53 -64.58
C PRO A 590 4.18 9.02 -64.41
N ALA A 591 2.91 9.31 -64.08
CA ALA A 591 2.35 10.67 -64.02
C ALA A 591 3.04 11.61 -63.02
N ASP A 592 3.77 11.07 -62.04
CA ASP A 592 4.51 11.80 -61.03
C ASP A 592 5.95 12.16 -61.43
N LYS A 593 6.41 11.67 -62.59
CA LYS A 593 7.75 11.92 -63.13
C LYS A 593 7.67 12.67 -64.46
N TYR A 594 8.61 13.57 -64.66
CA TYR A 594 8.71 14.41 -65.85
C TYR A 594 10.12 15.00 -65.97
N HIS A 595 10.49 15.45 -67.17
CA HIS A 595 11.73 16.19 -67.42
C HIS A 595 11.58 17.68 -67.08
N ALA A 596 10.41 18.25 -67.38
CA ALA A 596 10.04 19.61 -67.02
C ALA A 596 8.52 19.75 -66.89
N TYR A 597 8.08 20.78 -66.18
CA TYR A 597 6.66 21.07 -65.98
C TYR A 597 6.40 22.57 -65.92
N THR A 598 5.14 22.96 -66.12
CA THR A 598 4.65 24.33 -65.91
C THR A 598 3.21 24.26 -65.42
N TYR A 599 2.88 25.02 -64.38
CA TYR A 599 1.52 25.04 -63.83
C TYR A 599 0.52 25.63 -64.83
N VAL A 600 -0.68 25.06 -64.92
CA VAL A 600 -1.73 25.57 -65.82
C VAL A 600 -2.20 26.96 -65.44
N ARG A 601 -1.97 27.39 -64.18
CA ARG A 601 -2.27 28.75 -63.70
C ARG A 601 -1.54 29.86 -64.47
N GLU A 602 -0.48 29.52 -65.21
CA GLU A 602 0.23 30.45 -66.09
C GLU A 602 -0.58 30.82 -67.34
N GLY A 603 -1.72 30.16 -67.57
CA GLY A 603 -2.66 30.43 -68.66
C GLY A 603 -2.50 29.49 -69.85
N THR A 604 -3.25 29.78 -70.91
CA THR A 604 -3.21 29.07 -72.19
C THR A 604 -3.05 30.12 -73.32
N PRO A 605 -1.98 30.07 -74.14
CA PRO A 605 -0.87 29.10 -74.08
C PRO A 605 0.08 29.37 -72.91
N LEU A 606 0.75 28.30 -72.42
CA LEU A 606 1.86 28.40 -71.47
C LEU A 606 3.19 28.02 -72.14
N LEU A 607 4.31 28.44 -71.55
CA LEU A 607 5.65 28.16 -72.05
C LEU A 607 6.27 26.99 -71.27
N LEU A 608 6.50 25.87 -71.95
CA LEU A 608 7.08 24.66 -71.38
C LEU A 608 8.50 24.45 -71.91
N GLN A 609 9.45 24.21 -71.00
CA GLN A 609 10.85 24.02 -71.36
C GLN A 609 11.10 22.60 -71.87
N MET A 610 11.60 22.43 -73.10
CA MET A 610 11.92 21.11 -73.63
C MET A 610 13.25 20.54 -73.10
N PRO A 611 13.38 19.20 -72.96
CA PRO A 611 14.65 18.51 -72.72
C PRO A 611 15.73 18.85 -73.78
N PRO A 612 17.02 18.91 -73.40
CA PRO A 612 18.11 19.19 -74.34
C PRO A 612 18.48 18.01 -75.25
N GLU A 613 18.00 16.81 -74.92
CA GLU A 613 18.22 15.61 -75.71
C GLU A 613 17.19 15.53 -76.84
N PRO A 614 17.62 15.26 -78.10
CA PRO A 614 16.70 15.04 -79.20
C PRO A 614 16.00 13.68 -79.04
N GLY A 615 14.75 13.59 -79.49
CA GLY A 615 13.92 12.40 -79.32
C GLY A 615 12.44 12.70 -79.36
N THR A 616 11.62 11.66 -79.25
CA THR A 616 10.16 11.80 -79.14
C THR A 616 9.76 11.81 -77.67
N TYR A 617 9.01 12.84 -77.29
CA TYR A 617 8.49 13.04 -75.94
C TYR A 617 6.98 13.18 -75.95
N GLU A 618 6.36 13.01 -74.79
CA GLU A 618 4.96 13.29 -74.55
C GLU A 618 4.79 14.58 -73.74
N ILE A 619 3.94 15.46 -74.23
CA ILE A 619 3.38 16.57 -73.48
C ILE A 619 2.10 16.07 -72.82
N ARG A 620 1.97 16.23 -71.50
CA ARG A 620 0.87 15.66 -70.72
C ARG A 620 0.22 16.71 -69.85
N TYR A 621 -1.11 16.72 -69.82
CA TYR A 621 -1.90 17.45 -68.85
C TYR A 621 -2.08 16.56 -67.63
N VAL A 622 -1.59 17.01 -66.46
CA VAL A 622 -1.68 16.27 -65.20
C VAL A 622 -2.62 17.01 -64.26
N ALA A 623 -3.75 16.37 -63.94
CA ALA A 623 -4.62 16.82 -62.85
C ALA A 623 -4.00 16.42 -61.52
N ALA A 624 -3.98 17.37 -60.58
CA ALA A 624 -3.22 17.25 -59.34
C ALA A 624 -4.00 17.67 -58.08
N SER A 625 -5.31 17.90 -58.20
CA SER A 625 -6.18 18.29 -57.09
C SER A 625 -6.38 17.16 -56.07
N GLU A 626 -6.48 15.91 -56.54
CA GLU A 626 -6.48 14.70 -55.72
C GLU A 626 -5.67 13.61 -56.42
N GLY A 627 -4.50 13.27 -55.88
CA GLY A 627 -3.55 12.38 -56.55
C GLY A 627 -2.93 13.01 -57.81
N ARG A 628 -2.39 12.19 -58.72
CA ARG A 628 -1.87 12.63 -60.03
C ARG A 628 -2.42 11.74 -61.13
N SER A 629 -3.23 12.31 -62.01
CA SER A 629 -3.82 11.61 -63.16
C SER A 629 -3.55 12.36 -64.46
N ILE A 630 -3.30 11.62 -65.54
CA ILE A 630 -3.08 12.20 -66.86
C ILE A 630 -4.44 12.32 -67.56
N LEU A 631 -4.86 13.54 -67.88
CA LEU A 631 -6.15 13.81 -68.53
C LEU A 631 -6.06 13.97 -70.06
N GLY A 632 -4.85 14.21 -70.56
CA GLY A 632 -4.57 14.40 -71.98
C GLY A 632 -3.09 14.24 -72.27
N THR A 633 -2.76 13.68 -73.44
CA THR A 633 -1.39 13.53 -73.93
C THR A 633 -1.30 13.90 -75.41
N THR A 634 -0.18 14.47 -75.81
CA THR A 634 0.16 14.72 -77.22
C THR A 634 1.67 14.54 -77.41
N GLN A 635 2.09 14.12 -78.61
CA GLN A 635 3.49 13.84 -78.89
C GLN A 635 4.20 15.06 -79.50
N ILE A 636 5.48 15.21 -79.18
CA ILE A 636 6.39 16.18 -79.80
C ILE A 636 7.72 15.51 -80.14
N THR A 637 8.26 15.83 -81.31
CA THR A 637 9.61 15.37 -81.71
C THR A 637 10.62 16.51 -81.57
N LEU A 638 11.63 16.30 -80.74
CA LEU A 638 12.74 17.22 -80.56
C LEU A 638 13.86 16.90 -81.54
N THR A 639 14.13 17.86 -82.42
CA THR A 639 15.19 17.81 -83.42
C THR A 639 16.53 18.22 -82.81
N GLU A 640 17.62 17.66 -83.33
CA GLU A 640 18.95 18.02 -82.90
C GLU A 640 19.25 19.50 -83.20
N VAL A 641 19.87 20.18 -82.24
CA VAL A 641 20.38 21.54 -82.42
C VAL A 641 21.84 21.50 -82.84
N ALA A 642 22.17 22.27 -83.89
CA ALA A 642 23.53 22.47 -84.36
C ALA A 642 23.97 23.91 -84.11
N ALA A 643 25.28 24.12 -84.02
CA ALA A 643 25.89 25.44 -84.00
C ALA A 643 27.03 25.50 -85.02
N SER A 644 27.43 26.70 -85.41
CA SER A 644 28.62 26.96 -86.22
C SER A 644 29.36 28.17 -85.66
N ILE A 645 30.68 28.15 -85.80
CA ILE A 645 31.58 29.22 -85.36
C ILE A 645 32.51 29.54 -86.50
N ASP A 646 32.60 30.81 -86.86
CA ASP A 646 33.50 31.33 -87.86
C ASP A 646 34.45 32.37 -87.25
N ALA A 647 35.74 32.16 -87.51
CA ALA A 647 36.84 32.99 -87.05
C ALA A 647 38.07 32.75 -87.94
N PRO A 648 38.99 33.73 -88.06
CA PRO A 648 40.27 33.54 -88.74
C PRO A 648 41.09 32.39 -88.16
N ASP A 649 41.83 31.67 -89.02
CA ASP A 649 42.65 30.51 -88.61
C ASP A 649 43.85 30.88 -87.73
N LYS A 650 44.44 32.07 -87.94
CA LYS A 650 45.66 32.54 -87.26
C LYS A 650 45.47 33.94 -86.73
N ILE A 651 45.64 34.11 -85.43
CA ILE A 651 45.38 35.40 -84.75
C ILE A 651 46.53 35.69 -83.78
N PRO A 652 47.06 36.92 -83.71
CA PRO A 652 48.07 37.26 -82.72
C PRO A 652 47.55 37.08 -81.29
N ALA A 653 48.34 36.43 -80.42
CA ALA A 653 47.99 36.23 -79.01
C ALA A 653 47.84 37.56 -78.27
N GLY A 654 46.97 37.61 -77.24
CA GLY A 654 46.71 38.82 -76.44
C GLY A 654 45.81 39.89 -77.08
N THR A 655 45.41 39.71 -78.34
CA THR A 655 44.52 40.63 -79.06
C THR A 655 43.03 40.35 -78.80
N VAL A 656 42.14 41.10 -79.44
CA VAL A 656 40.69 40.85 -79.43
C VAL A 656 40.27 40.20 -80.74
N LEU A 657 39.41 39.18 -80.64
CA LEU A 657 38.88 38.41 -81.76
C LEU A 657 37.38 38.66 -81.92
N GLY A 658 36.97 39.11 -83.11
CA GLY A 658 35.57 39.03 -83.53
C GLY A 658 35.23 37.59 -83.92
N VAL A 659 34.23 37.00 -83.28
CA VAL A 659 33.75 35.65 -83.55
C VAL A 659 32.32 35.73 -84.06
N THR A 660 32.12 35.33 -85.31
CA THR A 660 30.78 35.13 -85.86
C THR A 660 30.33 33.72 -85.49
N TRP A 661 29.08 33.59 -85.08
CA TRP A 661 28.50 32.32 -84.72
C TRP A 661 27.04 32.26 -85.13
N ASP A 662 26.54 31.04 -85.31
CA ASP A 662 25.13 30.70 -85.49
C ASP A 662 24.84 29.49 -84.60
N GLY A 663 23.68 29.44 -83.97
CA GLY A 663 23.38 28.39 -83.01
C GLY A 663 22.02 28.59 -82.33
N PRO A 664 21.68 27.73 -81.35
CA PRO A 664 20.39 27.79 -80.69
C PRO A 664 20.15 29.06 -79.85
N ASP A 665 21.22 29.74 -79.42
CA ASP A 665 21.20 30.93 -78.55
C ASP A 665 20.26 30.78 -77.34
N PHE A 666 20.29 29.62 -76.69
CA PHE A 666 19.49 29.43 -75.49
C PHE A 666 20.08 30.26 -74.34
N LYS A 667 19.22 30.63 -73.39
CA LYS A 667 19.62 31.47 -72.26
C LYS A 667 20.83 30.86 -71.52
N GLY A 668 21.95 31.57 -71.58
CA GLY A 668 23.20 31.21 -70.90
C GLY A 668 24.15 30.36 -71.75
N ASP A 669 23.82 30.08 -73.01
CA ASP A 669 24.77 29.49 -73.96
C ASP A 669 25.97 30.44 -74.12
N PHE A 670 27.15 29.87 -74.39
CA PHE A 670 28.37 30.67 -74.47
C PHE A 670 29.36 30.09 -75.46
N ILE A 671 30.19 30.98 -76.01
CA ILE A 671 31.37 30.60 -76.77
C ILE A 671 32.58 30.71 -75.86
N SER A 672 33.33 29.63 -75.77
CA SER A 672 34.58 29.58 -75.01
C SER A 672 35.78 29.33 -75.91
N LEU A 673 36.95 29.74 -75.45
CA LEU A 673 38.24 29.42 -76.05
C LEU A 673 39.01 28.53 -75.09
N ALA A 674 39.40 27.34 -75.54
CA ALA A 674 40.18 26.37 -74.76
C ALA A 674 41.45 25.97 -75.52
N ARG A 675 42.47 25.41 -74.85
CA ARG A 675 43.60 24.83 -75.59
C ARG A 675 43.14 23.57 -76.30
N GLU A 676 43.71 23.30 -77.46
CA GLU A 676 43.37 22.11 -78.24
C GLU A 676 43.65 20.85 -77.39
N GLY A 677 42.63 20.01 -77.21
CA GLY A 677 42.70 18.78 -76.42
C GLY A 677 42.33 18.92 -74.93
N ASP A 678 42.05 20.13 -74.44
CA ASP A 678 41.54 20.32 -73.06
C ASP A 678 40.16 19.63 -72.89
N PRO A 679 39.81 19.14 -71.69
CA PRO A 679 38.44 18.70 -71.42
C PRO A 679 37.38 19.76 -71.76
N ASP A 680 36.20 19.36 -72.20
CA ASP A 680 35.13 20.27 -72.68
C ASP A 680 34.72 21.36 -71.68
N LYS A 681 34.83 21.06 -70.39
CA LYS A 681 34.52 21.98 -69.28
C LYS A 681 35.58 23.07 -69.04
N ASP A 682 36.80 22.87 -69.53
CA ASP A 682 37.92 23.77 -69.31
C ASP A 682 38.00 24.79 -70.45
N TYR A 683 38.23 26.06 -70.11
CA TYR A 683 38.41 27.13 -71.07
C TYR A 683 39.24 28.26 -70.46
N SER A 684 39.97 28.97 -71.31
CA SER A 684 40.77 30.15 -70.95
C SER A 684 39.92 31.41 -70.84
N VAL A 685 39.00 31.61 -71.79
CA VAL A 685 38.06 32.74 -71.82
C VAL A 685 36.72 32.26 -72.37
N TYR A 686 35.64 32.95 -72.00
CA TYR A 686 34.31 32.67 -72.54
C TYR A 686 33.47 33.95 -72.60
N LYS A 687 32.40 33.90 -73.39
CA LYS A 687 31.41 34.96 -73.49
C LYS A 687 30.06 34.39 -73.88
N TYR A 688 28.99 34.91 -73.28
CA TYR A 688 27.63 34.44 -73.53
C TYR A 688 27.17 34.80 -74.96
N THR A 689 26.38 33.92 -75.55
CA THR A 689 25.75 34.12 -76.87
C THR A 689 24.64 35.17 -76.83
N SER A 690 24.21 35.62 -75.64
CA SER A 690 23.38 36.82 -75.50
C SER A 690 24.04 38.09 -76.04
N GLU A 691 25.34 38.06 -76.30
CA GLU A 691 26.00 39.05 -77.12
C GLU A 691 25.85 38.69 -78.60
N ASP A 692 25.14 39.55 -79.34
CA ASP A 692 24.86 39.36 -80.76
C ASP A 692 26.09 38.93 -81.57
N SER A 693 25.87 38.07 -82.56
CA SER A 693 26.88 37.66 -83.53
C SER A 693 27.16 38.81 -84.52
N PRO A 694 28.41 39.28 -84.72
CA PRO A 694 29.65 38.77 -84.13
C PRO A 694 29.95 39.30 -82.71
N MET A 695 30.42 38.42 -81.84
CA MET A 695 30.85 38.76 -80.47
C MET A 695 32.37 39.01 -80.39
N VAL A 696 32.84 39.74 -79.37
CA VAL A 696 34.27 40.04 -79.19
C VAL A 696 34.87 39.28 -78.00
N LEU A 697 35.85 38.40 -78.24
CA LEU A 697 36.60 37.66 -77.22
C LEU A 697 38.01 38.25 -77.04
N LYS A 698 38.44 38.46 -75.79
CA LYS A 698 39.83 38.83 -75.48
C LYS A 698 40.68 37.57 -75.39
N LEU A 699 41.68 37.44 -76.25
CA LEU A 699 42.52 36.25 -76.34
C LEU A 699 43.61 36.24 -75.26
N PRO A 700 44.03 35.06 -74.78
CA PRO A 700 45.16 34.93 -73.86
C PRO A 700 46.49 35.31 -74.54
N GLU A 701 47.48 35.74 -73.75
CA GLU A 701 48.82 36.14 -74.24
C GLU A 701 49.69 34.96 -74.71
N GLY A 702 49.35 33.72 -74.33
CA GLY A 702 50.13 32.54 -74.66
C GLY A 702 49.84 32.03 -76.09
N PRO A 703 50.83 32.00 -77.01
CA PRO A 703 50.64 31.41 -78.34
C PRO A 703 50.43 29.89 -78.25
N GLY A 704 49.85 29.30 -79.30
CA GLY A 704 49.62 27.86 -79.37
C GLY A 704 48.35 27.50 -80.14
N LYS A 705 48.01 26.22 -80.14
CA LYS A 705 46.77 25.72 -80.75
C LYS A 705 45.64 25.78 -79.73
N TYR A 706 44.57 26.45 -80.12
CA TYR A 706 43.35 26.60 -79.34
C TYR A 706 42.15 26.16 -80.17
N GLU A 707 41.00 26.05 -79.53
CA GLU A 707 39.73 25.90 -80.22
C GLU A 707 38.66 26.75 -79.57
N LEU A 708 37.85 27.37 -80.43
CA LEU A 708 36.58 27.97 -80.02
C LEU A 708 35.53 26.87 -79.91
N ARG A 709 34.74 26.90 -78.85
CA ARG A 709 33.69 25.92 -78.56
C ARG A 709 32.38 26.66 -78.32
N TYR A 710 31.32 26.28 -79.03
CA TYR A 710 29.95 26.70 -78.70
C TYR A 710 29.43 25.71 -77.67
N VAL A 711 29.10 26.19 -76.48
CA VAL A 711 28.69 25.35 -75.35
C VAL A 711 27.27 25.68 -74.95
N MET A 712 26.40 24.67 -74.95
CA MET A 712 25.03 24.82 -74.46
C MET A 712 25.02 24.93 -72.93
N ALA A 713 24.27 25.89 -72.40
CA ALA A 713 24.28 26.23 -70.98
C ALA A 713 23.81 25.07 -70.08
N LYS A 714 22.76 24.38 -70.54
CA LYS A 714 21.88 23.50 -69.77
C LYS A 714 22.55 22.18 -69.38
N ASP A 715 23.30 21.57 -70.30
CA ASP A 715 23.97 20.27 -70.14
C ASP A 715 25.49 20.34 -70.36
N LYS A 716 26.03 21.54 -70.67
CA LYS A 716 27.44 21.77 -71.02
C LYS A 716 27.91 21.00 -72.26
N LYS A 717 26.99 20.59 -73.13
CA LYS A 717 27.32 19.94 -74.40
C LYS A 717 27.96 20.94 -75.35
N VAL A 718 29.08 20.55 -75.96
CA VAL A 718 29.74 21.33 -77.02
C VAL A 718 29.07 21.02 -78.35
N LEU A 719 28.41 22.01 -78.96
CA LEU A 719 27.68 21.87 -80.23
C LEU A 719 28.55 22.11 -81.46
N ALA A 720 29.58 22.93 -81.33
CA ALA A 720 30.51 23.24 -82.41
C ALA A 720 31.92 23.46 -81.86
N ARG A 721 32.92 23.05 -82.63
CA ARG A 721 34.34 23.30 -82.38
C ARG A 721 34.97 23.95 -83.60
N ARG A 722 35.78 24.97 -83.38
CA ARG A 722 36.54 25.67 -84.42
C ARG A 722 38.00 25.82 -83.98
N PRO A 723 38.93 25.02 -84.51
CA PRO A 723 40.35 25.15 -84.23
C PRO A 723 40.87 26.51 -84.69
N ILE A 724 41.70 27.15 -83.89
CA ILE A 724 42.43 28.38 -84.22
C ILE A 724 43.88 28.31 -83.69
N GLU A 725 44.82 28.97 -84.35
CA GLU A 725 46.21 29.06 -83.92
C GLU A 725 46.52 30.48 -83.44
N LEU A 726 46.90 30.64 -82.17
CA LEU A 726 47.37 31.90 -81.63
C LEU A 726 48.87 32.06 -81.92
N THR A 727 49.22 33.06 -82.72
CA THR A 727 50.59 33.31 -83.17
C THR A 727 51.27 34.41 -82.38
N TYR A 728 52.61 34.44 -82.39
CA TYR A 728 53.37 35.56 -81.84
C TYR A 728 53.25 36.78 -82.77
N GLU A 729 53.02 37.96 -82.22
CA GLU A 729 53.04 39.20 -82.99
C GLU A 729 54.50 39.63 -83.22
N PRO A 730 54.99 39.81 -84.45
CA PRO A 730 56.30 40.44 -84.64
C PRO A 730 56.19 41.93 -84.28
N GLN A 731 57.04 42.39 -83.35
CA GLN A 731 57.13 43.80 -82.94
C GLN A 731 57.45 44.74 -84.10
#